data_AF-A0A2Z4FK63-F1
#
_entry.id   AF-A0A2Z4FK63-F1
#
_cell.length_a   1.000
_cell.length_b   1.000
_cell.length_c   1.000
_cell.angle_alpha   90.00
_cell.angle_beta   90.00
_cell.angle_gamma   90.00
#
_symmetry.space_group_name_H-M   'P 1'
#
loop_
_entity.id
_entity.type
_entity.pdbx_description
1 polymer ?
#
loop_
_entity_poly.entity_id
_entity_poly.type
_entity_poly.pdbx_seq_one_letter_code
_entity_poly.pdbx_strand_id
1 'polypeptide(L)'
;MRPLCTASFVASLSLALVSAGCFDDNNPPQGLSSAQESAGPTVVFDLDTWPFPDIPFPNDLATRVDPSSPTGKRINVSLQGASDAEAKVRDYVNRMSGFGVFTPITVAFDAPLDIENIIARHQGSVPDLADDAVYIVNVDPKSPNFGEFALIDMGAGSFPLTLDRPDGYFANDPRRLGTNLLFETYEEVDLNGNGVLDPIEDTDDDGVWDRPNTRTVGGDLYDVGEMLDFYERETNTLVLRTLEPLDEKTTYAVVLTDALVGEDDAPVQSPFKSINHLRQTEDLNPLKEILPAKFPQRFSESLDSVRFAWTFTTGAPTHTLETIRAGLYGHGSLAWLAEEYPAEFKLLHNPGEPGRAEPLTFSLENIIPLIAPAASQALGSGGNLSLLEDAIGEIDYMVSGSFISPYFLGDSDGLAKPGADATIKSTNPQDEDEVFDVDTETGRARVRPGEVSFHCAVPASRPGRTQPYPVVLYSHAIGSTRLEMIAFAGQFAKFGLASCAIDAAGHGINIPPDINDILETVSSRLGLPGFGAMLRHDRARDLVNNGEVQTGEDFFTSEILHARDMIRQTAVDQMQLIRILRSFDGKTRWSADIDTEDPWIADKIDIVGGWDQTGDGKGEIRGDFDGDGVVDFGGEQPYLAFGTSLGGLQTGVISGIEPTIRAAATNAGGGGLGDIAARTSIRNVRVGVFLSMFGPLLTGTAPTNEDGEITGPMTLEWQLPSGIRDVSVRFGTLEGIENGDRVVLRNPKRESRGFIPEEERQAAVLVRGGRFRVGIAADAKSASARRAILGFDASVDVQSDLMQCKGGTRCDTVTCEGWEYCAADVTCRPLHECIEQFDPASVAPEMADELAAHTAQTPTDLGDPLIIEVYGSDGKMKQSIDTFPENLIFQNILYPQGAPLASLITGWGLKRQTPRFRKFLGISQMLLEVADPAIYAKHYNRDPLKYPYETPEFQSGWANMLVVGTLGDQTVPINSALSLARSAGILDAADEVEEYGSTQNQFLNENFVAEGIYWLNRFPEYPGTIFDPDDLDGGHFYTPRLPDNMDPNPDAAYPLRATVHTDQGISALRLPYLDTRGEHTFNIPRTDRGFDISTFMTNQVGWFMANYGTQLSDDPCMEALFMEECDFFDVESFTPPTIK
;
A
#
# COMPACT_ATOMS: atom_id res chain seq x y z
N MET A 1 -17.79 -27.41 85.35
CA MET A 1 -19.05 -27.48 84.58
C MET A 1 -19.04 -26.32 83.59
N ARG A 2 -18.76 -26.59 82.32
CA ARG A 2 -18.76 -25.62 81.20
C ARG A 2 -19.51 -26.24 80.01
N PRO A 3 -20.21 -25.44 79.20
CA PRO A 3 -21.29 -25.93 78.35
C PRO A 3 -20.82 -26.26 76.92
N LEU A 4 -21.36 -27.35 76.39
CA LEU A 4 -21.46 -27.67 74.97
C LEU A 4 -22.61 -26.84 74.37
N CYS A 5 -22.40 -26.19 73.20
CA CYS A 5 -23.40 -26.03 72.11
C CYS A 5 -23.01 -25.04 70.98
N THR A 6 -21.73 -24.88 70.62
CA THR A 6 -21.36 -23.99 69.48
C THR A 6 -20.48 -24.64 68.40
N ALA A 7 -20.10 -25.91 68.53
CA ALA A 7 -19.17 -26.54 67.58
C ALA A 7 -19.83 -27.24 66.37
N SER A 8 -21.08 -27.71 66.46
CA SER A 8 -21.68 -28.52 65.38
C SER A 8 -22.28 -27.71 64.22
N PHE A 9 -22.61 -26.43 64.41
CA PHE A 9 -23.21 -25.62 63.34
C PHE A 9 -22.15 -25.00 62.41
N VAL A 10 -20.96 -24.67 62.93
CA VAL A 10 -19.86 -24.14 62.12
C VAL A 10 -19.24 -25.25 61.26
N ALA A 11 -19.09 -26.46 61.79
CA ALA A 11 -18.53 -27.59 61.02
C ALA A 11 -19.41 -28.00 59.81
N SER A 12 -20.73 -27.81 59.91
CA SER A 12 -21.67 -28.16 58.81
C SER A 12 -21.67 -27.10 57.70
N LEU A 13 -21.45 -25.82 58.05
CA LEU A 13 -21.37 -24.74 57.05
C LEU A 13 -19.99 -24.71 56.36
N SER A 14 -18.91 -25.08 57.06
CA SER A 14 -17.58 -25.21 56.46
C SER A 14 -17.47 -26.40 55.50
N LEU A 15 -18.22 -27.48 55.70
CA LEU A 15 -18.23 -28.62 54.78
C LEU A 15 -19.08 -28.36 53.51
N ALA A 16 -20.10 -27.49 53.61
CA ALA A 16 -20.90 -27.05 52.47
C ALA A 16 -20.21 -25.96 51.63
N LEU A 17 -19.30 -25.17 52.22
CA LEU A 17 -18.52 -24.15 51.49
C LEU A 17 -17.26 -24.72 50.81
N VAL A 18 -16.76 -25.89 51.23
CA VAL A 18 -15.64 -26.59 50.55
C VAL A 18 -16.11 -27.46 49.38
N SER A 19 -17.42 -27.71 49.25
CA SER A 19 -18.01 -28.46 48.12
C SER A 19 -18.57 -27.58 47.00
N ALA A 20 -18.44 -26.25 47.12
CA ALA A 20 -18.78 -25.29 46.06
C ALA A 20 -17.55 -24.59 45.45
N GLY A 21 -16.34 -25.03 45.81
CA GLY A 21 -15.16 -24.75 44.99
C GLY A 21 -15.20 -25.69 43.80
N CYS A 22 -15.32 -25.15 42.59
CA CYS A 22 -15.13 -25.91 41.35
C CYS A 22 -13.76 -26.59 41.42
N PHE A 23 -13.73 -27.88 41.76
CA PHE A 23 -12.63 -28.74 41.38
C PHE A 23 -12.86 -29.01 39.90
N ASP A 24 -12.10 -28.35 39.04
CA ASP A 24 -11.86 -28.89 37.70
C ASP A 24 -11.43 -30.35 37.90
N ASP A 25 -12.06 -31.27 37.17
CA ASP A 25 -11.67 -32.67 37.18
C ASP A 25 -10.18 -32.75 36.89
N ASN A 26 -9.39 -33.27 37.85
CA ASN A 26 -7.94 -33.46 37.76
C ASN A 26 -7.54 -34.54 36.71
N ASN A 27 -8.38 -34.76 35.70
CA ASN A 27 -8.04 -35.58 34.55
C ASN A 27 -6.97 -34.83 33.74
N PRO A 28 -5.92 -35.52 33.27
CA PRO A 28 -4.98 -34.90 32.35
C PRO A 28 -5.74 -34.37 31.12
N PRO A 29 -5.42 -33.16 30.64
CA PRO A 29 -6.10 -32.60 29.47
C PRO A 29 -5.99 -33.57 28.30
N GLN A 30 -7.14 -33.93 27.73
CA GLN A 30 -7.22 -34.83 26.58
C GLN A 30 -7.23 -33.98 25.30
N GLY A 31 -6.59 -34.49 24.24
CA GLY A 31 -6.70 -33.89 22.92
C GLY A 31 -8.09 -34.11 22.31
N LEU A 32 -8.38 -33.43 21.20
CA LEU A 32 -9.67 -33.51 20.52
C LEU A 32 -10.01 -34.94 20.06
N SER A 33 -9.02 -35.60 19.47
CA SER A 33 -8.99 -37.02 19.13
C SER A 33 -7.54 -37.54 19.17
N SER A 34 -7.35 -38.86 19.22
CA SER A 34 -6.02 -39.47 19.16
C SER A 34 -5.42 -39.31 17.76
N ALA A 35 -4.15 -38.95 17.68
CA ALA A 35 -3.44 -38.97 16.40
C ALA A 35 -3.32 -40.41 15.91
N GLN A 36 -3.58 -40.62 14.63
CA GLN A 36 -3.31 -41.90 13.97
C GLN A 36 -1.86 -41.91 13.48
N GLU A 37 -1.14 -43.00 13.75
CA GLU A 37 0.23 -43.19 13.25
C GLU A 37 0.23 -43.35 11.72
N SER A 38 1.10 -42.62 11.05
CA SER A 38 1.36 -42.69 9.60
C SER A 38 2.87 -42.64 9.37
N ALA A 39 3.32 -43.13 8.22
CA ALA A 39 4.72 -43.00 7.78
C ALA A 39 4.98 -41.69 7.01
N GLY A 40 3.91 -40.92 6.73
CA GLY A 40 3.99 -39.71 5.91
C GLY A 40 4.56 -38.49 6.63
N PRO A 41 4.58 -37.32 5.96
CA PRO A 41 5.22 -36.12 6.47
C PRO A 41 4.64 -35.63 7.81
N THR A 42 5.51 -35.27 8.75
CA THR A 42 5.13 -34.70 10.05
C THR A 42 5.05 -33.18 9.96
N VAL A 43 3.99 -32.59 10.51
CA VAL A 43 3.92 -31.13 10.68
C VAL A 43 5.08 -30.65 11.56
N VAL A 44 5.84 -29.67 11.07
CA VAL A 44 6.92 -29.02 11.83
C VAL A 44 6.32 -28.20 12.96
N PHE A 45 6.88 -28.34 14.16
CA PHE A 45 6.43 -27.62 15.34
C PHE A 45 7.61 -27.33 16.28
N ASP A 46 8.21 -26.15 16.13
CA ASP A 46 9.30 -25.67 16.96
C ASP A 46 9.03 -24.23 17.45
N LEU A 47 8.97 -24.05 18.77
CA LEU A 47 8.68 -22.75 19.39
C LEU A 47 9.94 -21.90 19.60
N ASP A 48 11.13 -22.50 19.48
CA ASP A 48 12.41 -21.87 19.81
C ASP A 48 13.19 -21.40 18.58
N THR A 49 12.64 -21.58 17.37
CA THR A 49 13.26 -21.16 16.11
C THR A 49 13.48 -19.63 16.04
N TRP A 50 14.65 -19.23 15.54
CA TRP A 50 14.96 -17.84 15.20
C TRP A 50 14.55 -17.54 13.74
N PRO A 51 14.00 -16.35 13.43
CA PRO A 51 13.70 -15.24 14.33
C PRO A 51 12.25 -15.24 14.86
N PHE A 52 11.44 -16.20 14.39
CA PHE A 52 10.08 -16.51 14.84
C PHE A 52 9.91 -18.04 14.93
N PRO A 53 9.02 -18.53 15.81
CA PRO A 53 8.66 -19.94 15.90
C PRO A 53 8.33 -20.56 14.53
N ASP A 54 8.76 -21.80 14.31
CA ASP A 54 8.39 -22.60 13.15
C ASP A 54 7.23 -23.54 13.51
N ILE A 55 6.03 -22.97 13.49
CA ILE A 55 4.77 -23.66 13.75
C ILE A 55 3.81 -23.32 12.61
N PRO A 56 2.72 -24.09 12.40
CA PRO A 56 1.62 -23.64 11.55
C PRO A 56 1.22 -22.22 11.95
N PHE A 57 1.10 -21.31 10.99
CA PHE A 57 0.88 -19.89 11.21
C PHE A 57 -0.23 -19.37 10.28
N PRO A 58 -1.13 -18.49 10.74
CA PRO A 58 -1.33 -18.02 12.10
C PRO A 58 -1.75 -19.13 13.07
N ASN A 59 -1.51 -18.92 14.38
CA ASN A 59 -1.84 -19.91 15.41
C ASN A 59 -1.98 -19.30 16.81
N ASP A 60 -3.10 -19.59 17.49
CA ASP A 60 -3.41 -19.05 18.81
C ASP A 60 -2.40 -19.39 19.91
N LEU A 61 -1.53 -20.37 19.71
CA LEU A 61 -0.41 -20.62 20.61
C LEU A 61 0.60 -19.46 20.65
N ALA A 62 0.68 -18.67 19.58
CA ALA A 62 1.45 -17.44 19.48
C ALA A 62 0.64 -16.19 19.96
N THR A 63 -0.34 -16.40 20.84
CA THR A 63 -1.11 -15.31 21.47
C THR A 63 -1.01 -15.34 23.00
N ARG A 64 -1.32 -14.21 23.62
CA ARG A 64 -1.55 -14.08 25.06
C ARG A 64 -2.97 -13.57 25.31
N VAL A 65 -3.55 -13.97 26.44
CA VAL A 65 -4.86 -13.49 26.89
C VAL A 65 -4.73 -12.05 27.34
N ASP A 66 -5.60 -11.19 26.82
CA ASP A 66 -5.74 -9.79 27.21
C ASP A 66 -7.22 -9.37 27.13
N PRO A 67 -7.92 -9.25 28.28
CA PRO A 67 -9.33 -8.84 28.30
C PRO A 67 -9.61 -7.42 27.80
N SER A 68 -8.59 -6.56 27.64
CA SER A 68 -8.66 -5.21 27.04
C SER A 68 -8.49 -5.22 25.51
N SER A 69 -8.30 -6.40 24.92
CA SER A 69 -8.29 -6.54 23.47
C SER A 69 -9.72 -6.83 22.99
N PRO A 70 -10.15 -6.29 21.83
CA PRO A 70 -11.45 -6.60 21.22
C PRO A 70 -11.78 -8.09 21.06
N THR A 71 -10.76 -8.95 20.97
CA THR A 71 -10.90 -10.41 20.83
C THR A 71 -10.62 -11.18 22.13
N GLY A 72 -10.17 -10.49 23.18
CA GLY A 72 -9.61 -11.11 24.38
C GLY A 72 -8.18 -11.66 24.21
N LYS A 73 -7.55 -11.46 23.05
CA LYS A 73 -6.19 -11.95 22.73
C LYS A 73 -5.31 -10.83 22.16
N ARG A 74 -4.00 -10.94 22.38
CA ARG A 74 -2.98 -10.21 21.61
C ARG A 74 -1.94 -11.15 21.07
N ILE A 75 -1.37 -10.82 19.92
CA ILE A 75 -0.23 -11.55 19.38
C ILE A 75 0.94 -11.48 20.38
N ASN A 76 1.71 -12.55 20.46
CA ASN A 76 2.81 -12.71 21.39
C ASN A 76 4.07 -13.20 20.67
N VAL A 77 4.80 -12.24 20.08
CA VAL A 77 6.09 -12.50 19.40
C VAL A 77 7.24 -11.88 20.19
N SER A 78 8.46 -12.39 19.99
CA SER A 78 9.66 -11.79 20.59
C SER A 78 9.82 -10.33 20.17
N LEU A 79 10.16 -9.45 21.12
CA LEU A 79 10.51 -8.05 20.85
C LEU A 79 11.94 -7.89 20.32
N GLN A 80 12.73 -8.96 20.31
CA GLN A 80 14.11 -8.95 19.81
C GLN A 80 14.11 -8.96 18.29
N GLY A 81 14.58 -7.88 17.65
CA GLY A 81 14.78 -7.79 16.20
C GLY A 81 16.27 -7.69 15.83
N ALA A 82 16.60 -7.87 14.55
CA ALA A 82 17.97 -7.72 14.04
C ALA A 82 18.45 -6.25 14.02
N SER A 83 17.51 -5.30 14.00
CA SER A 83 17.71 -3.85 14.11
C SER A 83 16.71 -3.24 15.10
N ASP A 84 16.81 -1.95 15.38
CA ASP A 84 15.79 -1.23 16.14
C ASP A 84 14.51 -1.05 15.32
N ALA A 85 14.62 -0.85 14.01
CA ALA A 85 13.47 -0.82 13.09
C ALA A 85 12.65 -2.12 13.14
N GLU A 86 13.31 -3.29 13.09
CA GLU A 86 12.61 -4.58 13.20
C GLU A 86 11.99 -4.76 14.60
N ALA A 87 12.67 -4.30 15.65
CA ALA A 87 12.14 -4.35 17.02
C ALA A 87 10.88 -3.48 17.19
N LYS A 88 10.84 -2.28 16.56
CA LYS A 88 9.64 -1.41 16.48
C LYS A 88 8.48 -2.18 15.86
N VAL A 89 8.68 -2.82 14.71
CA VAL A 89 7.64 -3.60 14.03
C VAL A 89 7.13 -4.77 14.90
N ARG A 90 8.02 -5.52 15.55
CA ARG A 90 7.65 -6.61 16.46
C ARG A 90 6.84 -6.13 17.68
N ASP A 91 7.14 -4.94 18.20
CA ASP A 91 6.35 -4.32 19.26
C ASP A 91 4.92 -4.02 18.80
N TYR A 92 4.75 -3.51 17.58
CA TYR A 92 3.42 -3.28 17.01
C TYR A 92 2.63 -4.57 16.75
N VAL A 93 3.30 -5.62 16.26
CA VAL A 93 2.67 -6.95 16.16
C VAL A 93 2.11 -7.38 17.52
N ASN A 94 2.85 -7.19 18.61
CA ASN A 94 2.39 -7.49 19.98
C ASN A 94 1.20 -6.65 20.48
N ARG A 95 0.85 -5.56 19.79
CA ARG A 95 -0.33 -4.73 20.10
C ARG A 95 -1.56 -5.15 19.30
N MET A 96 -1.42 -5.96 18.26
CA MET A 96 -2.54 -6.39 17.44
C MET A 96 -3.54 -7.22 18.25
N SER A 97 -4.83 -7.02 17.96
CA SER A 97 -5.92 -7.72 18.63
C SER A 97 -6.12 -9.15 18.13
N GLY A 98 -5.38 -9.60 17.12
CA GLY A 98 -5.48 -10.94 16.56
C GLY A 98 -4.65 -11.02 15.29
N PHE A 99 -4.76 -12.14 14.58
CA PHE A 99 -4.07 -12.35 13.31
C PHE A 99 -4.78 -11.64 12.16
N GLY A 100 -4.12 -11.55 11.01
CA GLY A 100 -4.73 -11.03 9.79
C GLY A 100 -5.95 -11.85 9.36
N VAL A 101 -6.88 -11.19 8.67
CA VAL A 101 -8.07 -11.78 8.05
C VAL A 101 -7.85 -12.16 6.59
N PHE A 102 -6.77 -11.70 5.95
CA PHE A 102 -6.49 -11.96 4.52
C PHE A 102 -5.02 -12.38 4.24
N THR A 103 -4.22 -12.49 5.29
CA THR A 103 -2.82 -12.92 5.26
C THR A 103 -2.73 -14.43 4.95
N PRO A 104 -1.71 -14.88 4.19
CA PRO A 104 -1.47 -16.31 3.95
C PRO A 104 -1.41 -17.14 5.23
N ILE A 105 -1.89 -18.37 5.15
CA ILE A 105 -1.74 -19.38 6.19
C ILE A 105 -0.68 -20.38 5.74
N THR A 106 0.31 -20.67 6.57
CA THR A 106 1.43 -21.55 6.24
C THR A 106 1.55 -22.73 7.19
N VAL A 107 1.98 -23.87 6.66
CA VAL A 107 2.32 -25.06 7.45
C VAL A 107 3.46 -25.84 6.79
N ALA A 108 4.55 -26.02 7.53
CA ALA A 108 5.74 -26.75 7.07
C ALA A 108 5.70 -28.23 7.49
N PHE A 109 6.40 -29.06 6.72
CA PHE A 109 6.52 -30.50 6.95
C PHE A 109 7.98 -30.96 6.93
N ASP A 110 8.30 -32.03 7.66
CA ASP A 110 9.65 -32.61 7.69
C ASP A 110 10.03 -33.41 6.43
N ALA A 111 9.10 -33.57 5.50
CA ALA A 111 9.23 -34.28 4.23
C ALA A 111 8.29 -33.68 3.16
N PRO A 112 8.57 -33.89 1.86
CA PRO A 112 7.79 -33.29 0.78
C PRO A 112 6.37 -33.87 0.65
N LEU A 113 5.44 -33.04 0.17
CA LEU A 113 4.05 -33.40 -0.12
C LEU A 113 3.86 -33.84 -1.58
N ASP A 114 2.85 -34.67 -1.83
CA ASP A 114 2.41 -34.95 -3.20
C ASP A 114 1.60 -33.76 -3.76
N ILE A 115 2.28 -32.98 -4.60
CA ILE A 115 1.75 -31.78 -5.24
C ILE A 115 0.65 -32.11 -6.25
N GLU A 116 0.75 -33.23 -6.96
CA GLU A 116 -0.25 -33.64 -7.96
C GLU A 116 -1.57 -33.99 -7.27
N ASN A 117 -1.51 -34.65 -6.11
CA ASN A 117 -2.69 -34.93 -5.30
C ASN A 117 -3.36 -33.66 -4.78
N ILE A 118 -2.60 -32.62 -4.43
CA ILE A 118 -3.16 -31.32 -4.02
C ILE A 118 -3.86 -30.65 -5.21
N ILE A 119 -3.18 -30.56 -6.36
CA ILE A 119 -3.71 -29.97 -7.60
C ILE A 119 -5.04 -30.64 -7.99
N ALA A 120 -5.08 -31.97 -8.00
CA ALA A 120 -6.26 -32.74 -8.40
C ALA A 120 -7.50 -32.49 -7.51
N ARG A 121 -7.31 -32.01 -6.28
CA ARG A 121 -8.39 -31.77 -5.30
C ARG A 121 -8.81 -30.30 -5.24
N HIS A 122 -7.86 -29.37 -5.40
CA HIS A 122 -8.08 -27.94 -5.12
C HIS A 122 -8.12 -27.03 -6.35
N GLN A 123 -7.65 -27.49 -7.52
CA GLN A 123 -7.57 -26.65 -8.73
C GLN A 123 -8.65 -26.98 -9.78
N GLY A 124 -9.80 -27.48 -9.34
CA GLY A 124 -10.94 -27.72 -10.22
C GLY A 124 -11.59 -26.42 -10.71
N SER A 125 -12.25 -26.46 -11.87
CA SER A 125 -12.95 -25.30 -12.44
C SER A 125 -14.12 -24.78 -11.58
N VAL A 126 -14.62 -25.62 -10.66
CA VAL A 126 -15.61 -25.31 -9.63
C VAL A 126 -15.13 -25.93 -8.31
N PRO A 127 -15.12 -25.19 -7.18
CA PRO A 127 -14.69 -25.75 -5.89
C PRO A 127 -15.57 -26.93 -5.41
N ASP A 128 -14.95 -28.04 -5.02
CA ASP A 128 -15.64 -29.18 -4.39
C ASP A 128 -15.06 -29.51 -3.01
N LEU A 129 -15.66 -28.90 -1.99
CA LEU A 129 -15.25 -29.10 -0.61
C LEU A 129 -15.39 -30.54 -0.11
N ALA A 130 -16.08 -31.46 -0.80
CA ALA A 130 -16.26 -32.82 -0.29
C ALA A 130 -14.95 -33.62 -0.25
N ASP A 131 -13.99 -33.32 -1.14
CA ASP A 131 -12.75 -34.09 -1.34
C ASP A 131 -11.45 -33.30 -1.04
N ASP A 132 -11.57 -32.09 -0.47
CA ASP A 132 -10.43 -31.23 -0.15
C ASP A 132 -9.43 -31.86 0.81
N ALA A 133 -8.13 -31.60 0.58
CA ALA A 133 -7.07 -32.02 1.49
C ALA A 133 -7.01 -31.18 2.79
N VAL A 134 -7.43 -29.91 2.72
CA VAL A 134 -7.32 -28.92 3.80
C VAL A 134 -8.59 -28.09 3.87
N TYR A 135 -9.05 -27.75 5.07
CA TYR A 135 -10.19 -26.87 5.30
C TYR A 135 -9.84 -25.72 6.24
N ILE A 136 -10.47 -24.56 6.03
CA ILE A 136 -10.54 -23.47 7.01
C ILE A 136 -12.00 -23.31 7.41
N VAL A 137 -12.29 -23.51 8.70
CA VAL A 137 -13.65 -23.61 9.23
C VAL A 137 -13.87 -22.55 10.31
N ASN A 138 -14.95 -21.78 10.21
CA ASN A 138 -15.36 -20.89 11.28
C ASN A 138 -15.89 -21.72 12.47
N VAL A 139 -15.16 -21.70 13.58
CA VAL A 139 -15.49 -22.46 14.79
C VAL A 139 -15.90 -21.57 15.96
N ASP A 140 -16.11 -20.26 15.74
CA ASP A 140 -16.54 -19.34 16.78
C ASP A 140 -18.06 -19.32 16.94
N PRO A 141 -18.63 -19.83 18.04
CA PRO A 141 -20.07 -19.87 18.24
C PRO A 141 -20.73 -18.49 18.32
N LYS A 142 -19.94 -17.41 18.47
CA LYS A 142 -20.43 -16.03 18.46
C LYS A 142 -20.48 -15.42 17.07
N SER A 143 -19.81 -16.02 16.10
CA SER A 143 -19.79 -15.52 14.73
C SER A 143 -21.13 -15.80 14.04
N PRO A 144 -21.66 -14.85 13.23
CA PRO A 144 -22.87 -15.09 12.43
C PRO A 144 -22.69 -16.21 11.40
N ASN A 145 -21.45 -16.48 10.98
CA ASN A 145 -21.10 -17.50 9.99
C ASN A 145 -20.51 -18.77 10.62
N PHE A 146 -20.87 -19.07 11.88
CA PHE A 146 -20.41 -20.27 12.58
C PHE A 146 -20.71 -21.54 11.78
N GLY A 147 -19.69 -22.36 11.54
CA GLY A 147 -19.78 -23.61 10.77
C GLY A 147 -19.59 -23.45 9.26
N GLU A 148 -19.41 -22.23 8.75
CA GLU A 148 -19.08 -22.00 7.34
C GLU A 148 -17.59 -22.25 7.04
N PHE A 149 -17.31 -22.57 5.78
CA PHE A 149 -15.99 -22.91 5.26
C PHE A 149 -15.48 -21.77 4.38
N ALA A 150 -14.23 -21.36 4.55
CA ALA A 150 -13.60 -20.40 3.66
C ALA A 150 -13.13 -21.10 2.38
N LEU A 151 -13.30 -20.44 1.23
CA LEU A 151 -12.70 -20.88 -0.03
C LEU A 151 -11.21 -20.52 -0.05
N ILE A 152 -10.40 -21.46 -0.55
CA ILE A 152 -8.94 -21.39 -0.53
C ILE A 152 -8.42 -21.52 -1.96
N ASP A 153 -7.51 -20.63 -2.34
CA ASP A 153 -6.67 -20.80 -3.51
C ASP A 153 -5.39 -21.55 -3.11
N MET A 154 -5.20 -22.71 -3.73
CA MET A 154 -3.97 -23.50 -3.65
C MET A 154 -3.38 -23.67 -5.06
N GLY A 155 -3.13 -22.55 -5.73
CA GLY A 155 -2.55 -22.48 -7.07
C GLY A 155 -3.56 -22.53 -8.20
N ALA A 156 -4.80 -22.10 -7.95
CA ALA A 156 -5.84 -21.99 -8.99
C ALA A 156 -5.67 -20.72 -9.85
N GLY A 157 -4.73 -19.84 -9.48
CA GLY A 157 -4.30 -18.70 -10.29
C GLY A 157 -4.83 -17.34 -9.84
N SER A 158 -5.52 -17.25 -8.69
CA SER A 158 -6.08 -15.97 -8.21
C SER A 158 -5.02 -15.02 -7.61
N PHE A 159 -3.85 -15.57 -7.24
CA PHE A 159 -2.71 -14.85 -6.63
C PHE A 159 -1.40 -15.11 -7.38
N PRO A 160 -1.30 -14.81 -8.69
CA PRO A 160 -0.08 -15.06 -9.46
C PRO A 160 1.10 -14.25 -8.91
N LEU A 161 2.33 -14.74 -9.04
CA LEU A 161 3.53 -14.02 -8.54
C LEU A 161 4.50 -13.57 -9.64
N THR A 162 4.23 -13.95 -10.90
CA THR A 162 5.08 -13.60 -12.03
C THR A 162 5.14 -12.08 -12.21
N LEU A 163 6.36 -11.57 -12.34
CA LEU A 163 6.66 -10.15 -12.53
C LEU A 163 6.66 -9.76 -14.02
N ASP A 164 6.15 -8.57 -14.32
CA ASP A 164 6.24 -7.99 -15.66
C ASP A 164 7.67 -7.58 -16.05
N ARG A 165 8.48 -7.22 -15.04
CA ARG A 165 9.85 -6.68 -15.14
C ARG A 165 10.75 -7.29 -14.06
N PRO A 166 11.32 -8.48 -14.30
CA PRO A 166 12.13 -9.18 -13.32
C PRO A 166 13.48 -8.50 -13.00
N ASP A 167 14.03 -7.71 -13.93
CA ASP A 167 15.35 -7.07 -13.81
C ASP A 167 15.37 -5.78 -12.97
N GLY A 168 14.36 -5.60 -12.13
CA GLY A 168 14.08 -4.37 -11.42
C GLY A 168 14.76 -4.17 -10.05
N TYR A 169 15.47 -5.17 -9.51
CA TYR A 169 15.89 -5.19 -8.11
C TYR A 169 17.37 -4.81 -7.89
N PHE A 170 17.74 -3.69 -8.51
CA PHE A 170 18.97 -2.91 -8.28
C PHE A 170 20.29 -3.51 -8.78
N ALA A 171 21.35 -2.71 -8.66
CA ALA A 171 22.67 -3.04 -9.15
C ALA A 171 23.21 -4.36 -8.53
N ASN A 172 23.87 -5.15 -9.38
CA ASN A 172 24.54 -6.40 -9.02
C ASN A 172 23.64 -7.43 -8.30
N ASP A 173 22.33 -7.42 -8.58
CA ASP A 173 21.40 -8.45 -8.09
C ASP A 173 21.73 -9.84 -8.67
N PRO A 174 22.07 -10.85 -7.84
CA PRO A 174 22.42 -12.18 -8.33
C PRO A 174 21.26 -12.86 -9.05
N ARG A 175 20.03 -12.50 -8.68
CA ARG A 175 18.79 -13.09 -9.19
C ARG A 175 18.12 -12.23 -10.27
N ARG A 176 18.85 -11.31 -10.94
CA ARG A 176 18.30 -10.30 -11.88
C ARG A 176 17.29 -10.83 -12.92
N LEU A 177 17.37 -12.10 -13.34
CA LEU A 177 16.44 -12.70 -14.31
C LEU A 177 15.35 -13.56 -13.66
N GLY A 178 15.27 -13.60 -12.33
CA GLY A 178 14.29 -14.36 -11.57
C GLY A 178 12.87 -13.84 -11.79
N THR A 179 11.93 -14.75 -12.00
CA THR A 179 10.56 -14.44 -12.45
C THR A 179 9.66 -13.82 -11.39
N ASN A 180 10.04 -13.91 -10.11
CA ASN A 180 9.27 -13.43 -8.95
C ASN A 180 10.20 -12.97 -7.79
N LEU A 181 9.65 -12.31 -6.76
CA LEU A 181 10.43 -11.89 -5.58
C LEU A 181 10.49 -12.94 -4.46
N LEU A 182 9.52 -13.85 -4.39
CA LEU A 182 9.22 -14.62 -3.19
C LEU A 182 9.96 -15.94 -3.11
N PHE A 183 10.00 -16.69 -4.21
CA PHE A 183 10.49 -18.07 -4.29
C PHE A 183 11.66 -18.18 -5.24
N GLU A 184 12.59 -19.10 -4.93
CA GLU A 184 13.79 -19.32 -5.74
C GLU A 184 13.45 -19.75 -7.18
N THR A 185 14.28 -19.30 -8.12
CA THR A 185 14.09 -19.43 -9.58
C THR A 185 15.34 -19.93 -10.32
N TYR A 186 16.45 -20.09 -9.62
CA TYR A 186 17.73 -20.54 -10.14
C TYR A 186 18.07 -21.92 -9.60
N GLU A 187 18.80 -22.68 -10.41
CA GLU A 187 19.32 -23.98 -10.02
C GLU A 187 20.82 -23.87 -9.74
N GLU A 188 21.20 -24.28 -8.54
CA GLU A 188 22.59 -24.46 -8.15
C GLU A 188 23.02 -25.92 -8.33
N VAL A 189 24.24 -26.09 -8.82
CA VAL A 189 24.76 -27.40 -9.21
C VAL A 189 26.10 -27.67 -8.56
N ASP A 190 26.27 -28.90 -8.07
CA ASP A 190 27.55 -29.43 -7.59
C ASP A 190 28.51 -29.60 -8.77
N LEU A 191 29.34 -28.58 -8.99
CA LEU A 191 30.25 -28.45 -10.12
C LEU A 191 31.37 -29.48 -10.07
N ASN A 192 31.75 -29.96 -8.87
CA ASN A 192 32.87 -30.87 -8.70
C ASN A 192 32.47 -32.29 -8.21
N GLY A 193 31.20 -32.51 -7.92
CA GLY A 193 30.62 -33.80 -7.53
C GLY A 193 30.97 -34.24 -6.10
N ASN A 194 31.31 -33.32 -5.20
CA ASN A 194 31.73 -33.63 -3.83
C ASN A 194 30.56 -33.67 -2.82
N GLY A 195 29.36 -33.22 -3.20
CA GLY A 195 28.17 -33.13 -2.36
C GLY A 195 28.22 -32.06 -1.26
N VAL A 196 29.11 -31.08 -1.37
CA VAL A 196 29.30 -29.95 -0.46
C VAL A 196 29.06 -28.68 -1.26
N LEU A 197 28.21 -27.77 -0.74
CA LEU A 197 28.01 -26.46 -1.37
C LEU A 197 29.29 -25.65 -1.26
N ASP A 198 30.06 -25.61 -2.35
CA ASP A 198 31.26 -24.79 -2.41
C ASP A 198 30.88 -23.32 -2.62
N PRO A 199 31.67 -22.35 -2.11
CA PRO A 199 31.31 -20.93 -2.21
C PRO A 199 31.09 -20.42 -3.65
N ILE A 200 31.66 -21.07 -4.65
CA ILE A 200 31.45 -20.70 -6.07
C ILE A 200 30.12 -21.24 -6.63
N GLU A 201 29.56 -22.27 -6.01
CA GLU A 201 28.31 -22.94 -6.37
C GLU A 201 27.10 -22.24 -5.76
N ASP A 202 27.27 -21.70 -4.54
CA ASP A 202 26.35 -20.77 -3.89
C ASP A 202 26.40 -19.42 -4.61
N THR A 203 25.42 -19.16 -5.47
CA THR A 203 25.42 -18.02 -6.40
C THR A 203 24.87 -16.73 -5.79
N ASP A 204 24.20 -16.80 -4.65
CA ASP A 204 23.67 -15.65 -3.90
C ASP A 204 24.18 -15.53 -2.44
N ASP A 205 25.11 -16.41 -2.07
CA ASP A 205 25.86 -16.45 -0.82
C ASP A 205 24.96 -16.65 0.42
N ASP A 206 23.86 -17.40 0.30
CA ASP A 206 22.93 -17.66 1.39
C ASP A 206 23.15 -18.99 2.13
N GLY A 207 24.00 -19.86 1.58
CA GLY A 207 24.39 -21.15 2.15
C GLY A 207 23.39 -22.29 1.93
N VAL A 208 22.40 -22.12 1.05
CA VAL A 208 21.37 -23.11 0.70
C VAL A 208 21.65 -23.68 -0.69
N TRP A 209 21.34 -24.97 -0.90
CA TRP A 209 21.38 -25.56 -2.24
C TRP A 209 20.11 -25.17 -3.00
N ASP A 210 20.20 -24.13 -3.82
CA ASP A 210 19.03 -23.57 -4.48
C ASP A 210 18.50 -24.40 -5.64
N ARG A 211 17.17 -24.46 -5.69
CA ARG A 211 16.42 -25.07 -6.80
C ARG A 211 15.22 -24.20 -7.15
N PRO A 212 14.88 -24.06 -8.45
CA PRO A 212 13.70 -23.33 -8.85
C PRO A 212 12.44 -23.94 -8.23
N ASN A 213 11.56 -23.12 -7.65
CA ASN A 213 10.32 -23.54 -7.00
C ASN A 213 9.26 -23.94 -8.04
N THR A 214 9.51 -25.05 -8.71
CA THR A 214 8.79 -25.54 -9.88
C THR A 214 8.03 -26.82 -9.59
N ARG A 215 6.88 -27.01 -10.23
CA ARG A 215 6.08 -28.23 -10.14
C ARG A 215 6.89 -29.43 -10.63
N THR A 216 7.46 -29.33 -11.83
CA THR A 216 8.34 -30.35 -12.40
C THR A 216 9.81 -29.93 -12.31
N VAL A 217 10.70 -30.88 -12.06
CA VAL A 217 12.15 -30.61 -11.98
C VAL A 217 12.66 -30.07 -13.32
N GLY A 218 13.12 -28.82 -13.33
CA GLY A 218 13.61 -28.14 -14.53
C GLY A 218 12.51 -27.62 -15.46
N GLY A 219 11.26 -27.52 -14.98
CA GLY A 219 10.16 -26.88 -15.71
C GLY A 219 10.44 -25.42 -16.02
N ASP A 220 9.89 -24.91 -17.12
CA ASP A 220 10.00 -23.49 -17.45
C ASP A 220 9.11 -22.69 -16.50
N LEU A 221 9.70 -21.72 -15.78
CA LEU A 221 8.99 -20.87 -14.82
C LEU A 221 7.89 -20.01 -15.45
N TYR A 222 7.91 -19.84 -16.77
CA TYR A 222 6.87 -19.15 -17.51
C TYR A 222 5.75 -20.06 -18.02
N ASP A 223 5.94 -21.39 -17.98
CA ASP A 223 4.90 -22.33 -18.36
C ASP A 223 3.75 -22.34 -17.33
N VAL A 224 2.54 -22.55 -17.82
CA VAL A 224 1.31 -22.48 -17.00
C VAL A 224 1.33 -23.57 -15.95
N GLY A 225 1.19 -23.17 -14.67
CA GLY A 225 1.13 -24.09 -13.53
C GLY A 225 2.48 -24.71 -13.15
N GLU A 226 3.59 -24.28 -13.73
CA GLU A 226 4.93 -24.74 -13.33
C GLU A 226 5.47 -24.00 -12.11
N MET A 227 5.28 -22.68 -11.99
CA MET A 227 5.67 -21.96 -10.77
C MET A 227 4.71 -22.29 -9.62
N LEU A 228 5.24 -22.81 -8.51
CA LEU A 228 4.43 -23.14 -7.32
C LEU A 228 4.29 -21.90 -6.43
N ASP A 229 3.07 -21.37 -6.32
CA ASP A 229 2.71 -20.25 -5.44
C ASP A 229 2.05 -20.72 -4.12
N PHE A 230 1.56 -21.96 -4.08
CA PHE A 230 0.91 -22.60 -2.93
C PHE A 230 1.80 -23.59 -2.18
N TYR A 231 3.01 -23.87 -2.68
CA TYR A 231 3.95 -24.78 -2.04
C TYR A 231 5.40 -24.34 -2.25
N GLU A 232 6.18 -24.33 -1.18
CA GLU A 232 7.59 -23.98 -1.18
C GLU A 232 8.43 -25.25 -0.98
N ARG A 233 9.18 -25.65 -2.02
CA ARG A 233 10.01 -26.85 -1.99
C ARG A 233 11.22 -26.75 -1.06
N GLU A 234 11.78 -25.55 -0.89
CA GLU A 234 12.98 -25.33 -0.08
C GLU A 234 12.76 -25.74 1.38
N THR A 235 11.59 -25.43 1.94
CA THR A 235 11.22 -25.71 3.34
C THR A 235 10.07 -26.70 3.50
N ASN A 236 9.60 -27.30 2.41
CA ASN A 236 8.39 -28.15 2.36
C ASN A 236 7.17 -27.45 3.00
N THR A 237 6.96 -26.19 2.67
CA THR A 237 5.91 -25.36 3.28
C THR A 237 4.70 -25.24 2.36
N LEU A 238 3.54 -25.67 2.85
CA LEU A 238 2.26 -25.40 2.22
C LEU A 238 1.80 -23.98 2.54
N VAL A 239 1.36 -23.25 1.52
CA VAL A 239 0.85 -21.87 1.62
C VAL A 239 -0.60 -21.85 1.14
N LEU A 240 -1.51 -21.44 2.01
CA LEU A 240 -2.94 -21.34 1.76
C LEU A 240 -3.32 -19.86 1.65
N ARG A 241 -4.10 -19.50 0.64
CA ARG A 241 -4.64 -18.16 0.45
C ARG A 241 -6.16 -18.21 0.49
N THR A 242 -6.81 -17.43 1.34
CA THR A 242 -8.27 -17.32 1.29
C THR A 242 -8.65 -16.45 0.08
N LEU A 243 -9.71 -16.82 -0.65
CA LEU A 243 -10.17 -16.03 -1.81
C LEU A 243 -10.82 -14.70 -1.39
N GLU A 244 -11.32 -14.65 -0.16
CA GLU A 244 -11.96 -13.49 0.46
C GLU A 244 -11.41 -13.29 1.89
N PRO A 245 -11.50 -12.07 2.44
CA PRO A 245 -11.17 -11.81 3.83
C PRO A 245 -12.10 -12.56 4.78
N LEU A 246 -11.50 -13.17 5.80
CA LEU A 246 -12.21 -13.83 6.89
C LEU A 246 -12.99 -12.82 7.75
N ASP A 247 -13.98 -13.31 8.48
CA ASP A 247 -14.66 -12.51 9.50
C ASP A 247 -13.69 -12.01 10.57
N GLU A 248 -13.89 -10.77 11.01
CA GLU A 248 -13.10 -10.18 12.09
C GLU A 248 -13.48 -10.79 13.45
N LYS A 249 -12.57 -10.71 14.43
CA LYS A 249 -12.81 -11.10 15.82
C LYS A 249 -13.36 -12.54 15.94
N THR A 250 -12.96 -13.42 15.04
CA THR A 250 -13.53 -14.74 14.85
C THR A 250 -12.45 -15.80 14.95
N THR A 251 -12.71 -16.88 15.68
CA THR A 251 -11.82 -18.04 15.76
C THR A 251 -12.10 -19.01 14.61
N TYR A 252 -11.06 -19.29 13.83
CA TYR A 252 -11.06 -20.28 12.76
C TYR A 252 -10.23 -21.50 13.15
N ALA A 253 -10.62 -22.66 12.61
CA ALA A 253 -9.84 -23.89 12.66
C ALA A 253 -9.30 -24.21 11.27
N VAL A 254 -8.01 -24.52 11.18
CA VAL A 254 -7.43 -25.15 9.99
C VAL A 254 -7.37 -26.65 10.23
N VAL A 255 -7.85 -27.44 9.26
CA VAL A 255 -8.00 -28.89 9.37
C VAL A 255 -7.24 -29.56 8.23
N LEU A 256 -6.20 -30.32 8.57
CA LEU A 256 -5.49 -31.20 7.64
C LEU A 256 -6.12 -32.60 7.71
N THR A 257 -6.44 -33.16 6.55
CA THR A 257 -7.11 -34.47 6.47
C THR A 257 -6.17 -35.60 6.08
N ASP A 258 -6.69 -36.82 6.06
CA ASP A 258 -6.03 -38.00 5.53
C ASP A 258 -5.83 -37.99 4.01
N ALA A 259 -6.41 -37.03 3.29
CA ALA A 259 -6.17 -36.81 1.87
C ALA A 259 -4.94 -35.95 1.59
N LEU A 260 -4.37 -35.27 2.59
CA LEU A 260 -3.06 -34.62 2.46
C LEU A 260 -1.96 -35.66 2.70
N VAL A 261 -1.22 -35.99 1.65
CA VAL A 261 -0.25 -37.10 1.64
C VAL A 261 1.15 -36.65 1.21
N GLY A 262 2.16 -37.40 1.61
CA GLY A 262 3.53 -37.28 1.07
C GLY A 262 3.68 -37.91 -0.31
N GLU A 263 4.85 -37.74 -0.91
CA GLU A 263 5.22 -38.39 -2.19
C GLU A 263 5.21 -39.94 -2.13
N ASP A 264 5.08 -40.52 -0.93
CA ASP A 264 4.97 -41.96 -0.66
C ASP A 264 3.52 -42.45 -0.49
N ASP A 265 2.53 -41.62 -0.82
CA ASP A 265 1.09 -41.84 -0.63
C ASP A 265 0.66 -41.97 0.85
N ALA A 266 1.55 -41.72 1.82
CA ALA A 266 1.22 -41.81 3.23
C ALA A 266 0.63 -40.48 3.75
N PRO A 267 -0.48 -40.49 4.49
CA PRO A 267 -1.06 -39.27 5.05
C PRO A 267 -0.12 -38.53 5.98
N VAL A 268 -0.23 -37.20 6.01
CA VAL A 268 0.49 -36.37 6.98
C VAL A 268 0.17 -36.76 8.43
N GLN A 269 1.06 -36.44 9.35
CA GLN A 269 0.92 -36.80 10.77
C GLN A 269 1.08 -35.61 11.72
N SER A 270 0.37 -35.69 12.85
CA SER A 270 0.48 -34.75 13.96
C SER A 270 1.83 -34.90 14.68
N PRO A 271 2.46 -33.80 15.12
CA PRO A 271 3.66 -33.85 15.95
C PRO A 271 3.33 -34.21 17.42
N PHE A 272 2.04 -34.39 17.75
CA PHE A 272 1.55 -34.75 19.08
C PHE A 272 0.83 -36.10 19.08
N LYS A 273 0.59 -36.65 20.29
CA LYS A 273 -0.23 -37.87 20.48
C LYS A 273 -1.71 -37.68 20.14
N SER A 274 -2.14 -36.43 20.02
CA SER A 274 -3.47 -36.02 19.59
C SER A 274 -3.38 -35.28 18.27
N ILE A 275 -4.49 -35.13 17.56
CA ILE A 275 -4.56 -34.38 16.29
C ILE A 275 -4.38 -32.86 16.47
N ASN A 276 -4.15 -32.37 17.70
CA ASN A 276 -3.99 -30.95 18.00
C ASN A 276 -3.13 -30.76 19.26
N HIS A 277 -2.63 -29.53 19.46
CA HIS A 277 -2.01 -29.14 20.71
C HIS A 277 -3.08 -28.97 21.82
N LEU A 278 -2.81 -29.49 23.03
CA LEU A 278 -3.81 -29.62 24.11
C LEU A 278 -4.44 -28.29 24.56
N ARG A 279 -3.75 -27.15 24.37
CA ARG A 279 -4.28 -25.81 24.70
C ARG A 279 -5.39 -25.33 23.75
N GLN A 280 -5.58 -25.97 22.61
CA GLN A 280 -6.56 -25.58 21.59
C GLN A 280 -7.75 -26.55 21.51
N THR A 281 -7.79 -27.60 22.35
CA THR A 281 -8.84 -28.62 22.28
C THR A 281 -10.23 -28.04 22.49
N GLU A 282 -10.40 -27.09 23.40
CA GLU A 282 -11.70 -26.48 23.68
C GLU A 282 -12.26 -25.75 22.45
N ASP A 283 -11.44 -24.87 21.85
CA ASP A 283 -11.79 -24.09 20.67
C ASP A 283 -12.03 -24.97 19.42
N LEU A 284 -11.42 -26.16 19.35
CA LEU A 284 -11.60 -27.10 18.25
C LEU A 284 -12.80 -28.07 18.42
N ASN A 285 -13.42 -28.13 19.60
CA ASN A 285 -14.56 -29.04 19.84
C ASN A 285 -15.71 -28.93 18.84
N PRO A 286 -16.09 -27.73 18.35
CA PRO A 286 -17.13 -27.57 17.34
C PRO A 286 -16.95 -28.44 16.07
N LEU A 287 -15.71 -28.79 15.71
CA LEU A 287 -15.44 -29.63 14.54
C LEU A 287 -16.11 -31.02 14.61
N LYS A 288 -16.36 -31.54 15.81
CA LYS A 288 -17.06 -32.83 16.01
C LYS A 288 -18.50 -32.80 15.52
N GLU A 289 -19.10 -31.62 15.44
CA GLU A 289 -20.45 -31.40 14.95
C GLU A 289 -20.44 -30.87 13.51
N ILE A 290 -19.59 -29.86 13.22
CA ILE A 290 -19.56 -29.16 11.93
C ILE A 290 -19.15 -30.11 10.79
N LEU A 291 -18.03 -30.83 10.92
CA LEU A 291 -17.49 -31.64 9.83
C LEU A 291 -18.43 -32.81 9.45
N PRO A 292 -18.96 -33.62 10.39
CA PRO A 292 -19.90 -34.69 10.05
C PRO A 292 -21.25 -34.17 9.56
N ALA A 293 -21.69 -32.98 9.99
CA ALA A 293 -22.92 -32.38 9.50
C ALA A 293 -22.81 -31.95 8.02
N LYS A 294 -21.67 -31.35 7.64
CA LYS A 294 -21.44 -30.89 6.27
C LYS A 294 -21.07 -32.05 5.33
N PHE A 295 -20.18 -32.95 5.75
CA PHE A 295 -19.69 -34.07 4.93
C PHE A 295 -19.80 -35.43 5.67
N PRO A 296 -21.03 -35.94 5.88
CA PRO A 296 -21.28 -37.15 6.68
C PRO A 296 -20.69 -38.44 6.08
N GLN A 297 -20.34 -38.43 4.79
CA GLN A 297 -19.70 -39.58 4.14
C GLN A 297 -18.20 -39.64 4.41
N ARG A 298 -17.59 -38.52 4.82
CA ARG A 298 -16.15 -38.38 5.02
C ARG A 298 -15.78 -38.29 6.49
N PHE A 299 -16.55 -37.53 7.28
CA PHE A 299 -16.25 -37.31 8.69
C PHE A 299 -17.28 -37.93 9.62
N SER A 300 -16.78 -38.41 10.76
CA SER A 300 -17.55 -38.89 11.92
C SER A 300 -17.23 -38.04 13.15
N GLU A 301 -18.04 -38.16 14.21
CA GLU A 301 -17.78 -37.49 15.50
C GLU A 301 -16.42 -37.88 16.14
N SER A 302 -15.82 -39.00 15.73
CA SER A 302 -14.48 -39.43 16.16
C SER A 302 -13.33 -38.68 15.46
N LEU A 303 -13.62 -37.97 14.37
CA LEU A 303 -12.65 -37.22 13.55
C LEU A 303 -11.49 -38.09 13.03
N ASP A 304 -11.75 -39.36 12.72
CA ASP A 304 -10.72 -40.32 12.30
C ASP A 304 -10.00 -39.96 10.99
N SER A 305 -10.64 -39.15 10.13
CA SER A 305 -10.03 -38.63 8.89
C SER A 305 -9.30 -37.30 9.05
N VAL A 306 -9.28 -36.72 10.26
CA VAL A 306 -8.49 -35.52 10.56
C VAL A 306 -7.10 -35.95 11.05
N ARG A 307 -6.04 -35.44 10.41
CA ARG A 307 -4.65 -35.75 10.76
C ARG A 307 -4.04 -34.73 11.71
N PHE A 308 -4.36 -33.46 11.50
CA PHE A 308 -3.93 -32.38 12.37
C PHE A 308 -4.89 -31.18 12.26
N ALA A 309 -5.11 -30.47 13.36
CA ALA A 309 -5.90 -29.24 13.38
C ALA A 309 -5.37 -28.25 14.42
N TRP A 310 -5.49 -26.96 14.10
CA TRP A 310 -5.15 -25.86 15.01
C TRP A 310 -6.13 -24.69 14.83
N THR A 311 -6.13 -23.77 15.79
CA THR A 311 -6.96 -22.55 15.75
C THR A 311 -6.12 -21.29 15.59
N PHE A 312 -6.74 -20.27 15.01
CA PHE A 312 -6.27 -18.88 15.09
C PHE A 312 -7.47 -17.94 15.20
N THR A 313 -7.32 -16.87 15.96
CA THR A 313 -8.33 -15.81 16.10
C THR A 313 -7.95 -14.59 15.27
N THR A 314 -8.82 -14.16 14.36
CA THR A 314 -8.66 -12.95 13.55
C THR A 314 -8.80 -11.68 14.38
N GLY A 315 -8.08 -10.62 14.00
CA GLY A 315 -8.08 -9.32 14.66
C GLY A 315 -9.33 -8.48 14.39
N ALA A 316 -9.24 -7.19 14.69
CA ALA A 316 -10.30 -6.20 14.50
C ALA A 316 -9.84 -5.02 13.61
N PRO A 317 -9.49 -5.26 12.33
CA PRO A 317 -8.84 -4.26 11.48
C PRO A 317 -9.66 -2.98 11.26
N THR A 318 -11.00 -3.02 11.20
CA THR A 318 -11.82 -1.78 11.01
C THR A 318 -11.96 -0.93 12.28
N HIS A 319 -11.80 -1.54 13.45
CA HIS A 319 -12.29 -1.01 14.72
C HIS A 319 -11.76 0.39 15.09
N THR A 320 -10.50 0.68 14.78
CA THR A 320 -9.92 2.00 15.09
C THR A 320 -10.56 3.10 14.24
N LEU A 321 -10.78 2.89 12.94
CA LEU A 321 -11.44 3.89 12.10
C LEU A 321 -12.92 4.04 12.47
N GLU A 322 -13.61 2.95 12.84
CA GLU A 322 -14.98 3.02 13.38
C GLU A 322 -15.04 3.90 14.63
N THR A 323 -14.06 3.77 15.53
CA THR A 323 -13.99 4.54 16.77
C THR A 323 -13.65 6.01 16.52
N ILE A 324 -12.72 6.31 15.61
CA ILE A 324 -12.40 7.69 15.20
C ILE A 324 -13.61 8.34 14.56
N ARG A 325 -14.28 7.64 13.65
CA ARG A 325 -15.50 8.14 13.01
C ARG A 325 -16.59 8.44 14.05
N ALA A 326 -16.86 7.52 14.97
CA ALA A 326 -17.81 7.78 16.06
C ALA A 326 -17.41 9.01 16.87
N GLY A 327 -16.12 9.17 17.16
CA GLY A 327 -15.57 10.32 17.87
C GLY A 327 -15.77 11.65 17.15
N LEU A 328 -15.54 11.70 15.84
CA LEU A 328 -15.81 12.88 15.00
C LEU A 328 -17.28 13.30 15.09
N TYR A 329 -18.21 12.36 15.25
CA TYR A 329 -19.64 12.65 15.41
C TYR A 329 -20.07 12.82 16.88
N GLY A 330 -19.15 12.83 17.84
CA GLY A 330 -19.44 13.09 19.25
C GLY A 330 -19.89 11.85 20.04
N HIS A 331 -19.53 10.67 19.57
CA HIS A 331 -19.91 9.37 20.14
C HIS A 331 -18.69 8.51 20.51
N GLY A 332 -18.93 7.48 21.33
CA GLY A 332 -17.89 6.53 21.73
C GLY A 332 -16.83 7.12 22.66
N SER A 333 -15.71 6.41 22.79
CA SER A 333 -14.60 6.77 23.68
C SER A 333 -13.83 8.01 23.20
N LEU A 334 -13.89 8.32 21.90
CA LEU A 334 -13.25 9.48 21.27
C LEU A 334 -14.22 10.65 21.01
N ALA A 335 -15.37 10.71 21.70
CA ALA A 335 -16.39 11.75 21.50
C ALA A 335 -15.88 13.19 21.63
N TRP A 336 -14.77 13.40 22.34
CA TRP A 336 -14.10 14.69 22.47
C TRP A 336 -13.53 15.23 21.15
N LEU A 337 -13.27 14.37 20.16
CA LEU A 337 -12.80 14.79 18.83
C LEU A 337 -13.80 15.75 18.16
N ALA A 338 -15.10 15.56 18.38
CA ALA A 338 -16.12 16.43 17.78
C ALA A 338 -16.03 17.89 18.25
N GLU A 339 -15.63 18.10 19.51
CA GLU A 339 -15.45 19.43 20.11
C GLU A 339 -14.10 20.05 19.74
N GLU A 340 -13.03 19.25 19.71
CA GLU A 340 -11.67 19.72 19.41
C GLU A 340 -11.46 20.01 17.91
N TYR A 341 -12.13 19.25 17.04
CA TYR A 341 -12.07 19.37 15.59
C TYR A 341 -13.48 19.65 15.05
N PRO A 342 -14.02 20.87 15.23
CA PRO A 342 -15.37 21.19 14.78
C PRO A 342 -15.52 21.08 13.26
N ALA A 343 -16.74 20.81 12.80
CA ALA A 343 -17.07 20.66 11.38
C ALA A 343 -17.19 22.02 10.68
N GLU A 344 -16.06 22.72 10.54
CA GLU A 344 -16.00 24.04 9.91
C GLU A 344 -14.79 24.16 8.98
N PHE A 345 -14.94 24.93 7.90
CA PHE A 345 -13.79 25.38 7.11
C PHE A 345 -12.94 26.36 7.90
N LYS A 346 -11.64 26.29 7.70
CA LYS A 346 -10.69 27.20 8.32
C LYS A 346 -10.59 28.51 7.56
N LEU A 347 -10.45 28.43 6.24
CA LEU A 347 -10.43 29.56 5.32
C LEU A 347 -10.88 29.12 3.92
N LEU A 348 -11.26 30.09 3.11
CA LEU A 348 -11.45 29.93 1.67
C LEU A 348 -10.39 30.74 0.92
N HIS A 349 -9.95 30.21 -0.21
CA HIS A 349 -8.95 30.84 -1.06
C HIS A 349 -9.60 31.87 -1.99
N ASN A 350 -9.01 33.06 -2.07
CA ASN A 350 -9.26 34.04 -3.10
C ASN A 350 -8.03 34.14 -4.01
N PRO A 351 -8.02 33.52 -5.21
CA PRO A 351 -6.90 33.64 -6.13
C PRO A 351 -6.85 35.00 -6.84
N GLY A 352 -7.90 35.82 -6.75
CA GLY A 352 -8.01 37.12 -7.42
C GLY A 352 -7.35 38.29 -6.67
N GLU A 353 -7.58 39.51 -7.15
CA GLU A 353 -7.13 40.72 -6.44
C GLU A 353 -7.90 40.92 -5.10
N PRO A 354 -7.26 41.45 -4.05
CA PRO A 354 -7.94 41.79 -2.80
C PRO A 354 -9.14 42.74 -3.04
N GLY A 355 -10.32 42.36 -2.54
CA GLY A 355 -11.56 43.13 -2.71
C GLY A 355 -12.27 42.94 -4.06
N ARG A 356 -11.91 41.91 -4.84
CA ARG A 356 -12.65 41.46 -6.02
C ARG A 356 -14.12 41.15 -5.67
N ALA A 357 -15.03 41.47 -6.59
CA ALA A 357 -16.41 40.97 -6.53
C ALA A 357 -16.37 39.46 -6.81
N GLU A 358 -16.93 38.64 -5.91
CA GLU A 358 -16.83 37.16 -5.88
C GLU A 358 -15.51 36.61 -5.27
N PRO A 359 -15.21 36.89 -3.98
CA PRO A 359 -14.01 36.40 -3.31
C PRO A 359 -13.98 34.89 -3.04
N LEU A 360 -15.11 34.17 -3.10
CA LEU A 360 -15.21 32.76 -2.71
C LEU A 360 -15.07 31.76 -3.87
N THR A 361 -15.13 32.24 -5.12
CA THR A 361 -15.25 31.42 -6.32
C THR A 361 -14.29 31.86 -7.43
N PHE A 362 -13.90 30.93 -8.30
CA PHE A 362 -13.17 31.26 -9.52
C PHE A 362 -13.54 30.35 -10.69
N SER A 363 -13.55 30.89 -11.92
CA SER A 363 -13.85 30.12 -13.13
C SER A 363 -12.60 29.44 -13.70
N LEU A 364 -12.75 28.19 -14.14
CA LEU A 364 -11.70 27.42 -14.82
C LEU A 364 -11.38 27.98 -16.21
N GLU A 365 -12.30 28.68 -16.89
CA GLU A 365 -12.04 29.24 -18.23
C GLU A 365 -10.82 30.16 -18.25
N ASN A 366 -10.62 30.92 -17.18
CA ASN A 366 -9.47 31.83 -17.04
C ASN A 366 -8.15 31.08 -16.78
N ILE A 367 -8.22 29.81 -16.38
CA ILE A 367 -7.07 28.96 -16.00
C ILE A 367 -6.73 27.98 -17.11
N ILE A 368 -7.66 27.61 -18.01
CA ILE A 368 -7.41 26.72 -19.15
C ILE A 368 -6.09 27.09 -19.89
N PRO A 369 -5.81 28.36 -20.23
CA PRO A 369 -4.55 28.72 -20.89
C PRO A 369 -3.28 28.46 -20.06
N LEU A 370 -3.36 28.48 -18.73
CA LEU A 370 -2.26 28.18 -17.81
C LEU A 370 -1.95 26.68 -17.77
N ILE A 371 -2.98 25.85 -17.82
CA ILE A 371 -2.86 24.40 -17.65
C ILE A 371 -2.82 23.64 -18.98
N ALA A 372 -3.27 24.23 -20.10
CA ALA A 372 -3.30 23.59 -21.42
C ALA A 372 -1.94 23.02 -21.89
N PRO A 373 -0.78 23.67 -21.67
CA PRO A 373 0.51 23.08 -22.03
C PRO A 373 0.83 21.81 -21.22
N ALA A 374 0.54 21.82 -19.91
CA ALA A 374 0.74 20.67 -19.03
C ALA A 374 -0.26 19.55 -19.34
N ALA A 375 -1.52 19.90 -19.60
CA ALA A 375 -2.56 18.97 -20.05
C ALA A 375 -2.15 18.32 -21.37
N SER A 376 -1.72 19.07 -22.38
CA SER A 376 -1.30 18.52 -23.69
C SER A 376 -0.14 17.51 -23.58
N GLN A 377 0.78 17.71 -22.63
CA GLN A 377 1.88 16.78 -22.37
C GLN A 377 1.42 15.54 -21.58
N ALA A 378 0.50 15.70 -20.63
CA ALA A 378 -0.13 14.62 -19.88
C ALA A 378 -1.12 13.79 -20.72
N LEU A 379 -1.72 14.40 -21.77
CA LEU A 379 -2.73 13.78 -22.63
C LEU A 379 -2.17 12.69 -23.56
N GLY A 380 -0.84 12.63 -23.73
CA GLY A 380 -0.17 11.67 -24.61
C GLY A 380 -0.56 11.80 -26.09
N SER A 381 -0.08 10.88 -26.93
CA SER A 381 -0.52 10.80 -28.32
C SER A 381 -1.93 10.18 -28.38
N GLY A 382 -2.95 10.98 -28.71
CA GLY A 382 -4.34 10.53 -28.89
C GLY A 382 -5.37 11.24 -28.01
N GLY A 383 -4.94 11.93 -26.95
CA GLY A 383 -5.83 12.69 -26.08
C GLY A 383 -6.40 13.94 -26.77
N ASN A 384 -7.68 14.24 -26.49
CA ASN A 384 -8.41 15.31 -27.15
C ASN A 384 -8.66 16.51 -26.22
N LEU A 385 -7.85 17.57 -26.37
CA LEU A 385 -7.97 18.78 -25.54
C LEU A 385 -9.30 19.52 -25.76
N SER A 386 -9.88 19.51 -26.96
CA SER A 386 -11.17 20.21 -27.18
C SER A 386 -12.32 19.50 -26.47
N LEU A 387 -12.32 18.16 -26.42
CA LEU A 387 -13.31 17.42 -25.62
C LEU A 387 -13.16 17.68 -24.12
N LEU A 388 -11.91 17.83 -23.64
CA LEU A 388 -11.67 18.22 -22.25
C LEU A 388 -12.16 19.66 -21.98
N GLU A 389 -11.92 20.60 -22.89
CA GLU A 389 -12.44 21.97 -22.80
C GLU A 389 -13.99 21.98 -22.79
N ASP A 390 -14.63 21.21 -23.67
CA ASP A 390 -16.09 21.07 -23.71
C ASP A 390 -16.64 20.48 -22.40
N ALA A 391 -15.97 19.48 -21.83
CA ALA A 391 -16.34 18.91 -20.53
C ALA A 391 -16.18 19.92 -19.39
N ILE A 392 -15.07 20.68 -19.37
CA ILE A 392 -14.84 21.74 -18.37
C ILE A 392 -15.92 22.82 -18.45
N GLY A 393 -16.50 23.07 -19.64
CA GLY A 393 -17.61 24.00 -19.83
C GLY A 393 -18.90 23.65 -19.06
N GLU A 394 -19.05 22.43 -18.53
CA GLU A 394 -20.16 22.07 -17.64
C GLU A 394 -19.92 22.47 -16.17
N ILE A 395 -18.71 22.94 -15.83
CA ILE A 395 -18.37 23.50 -14.51
C ILE A 395 -18.59 25.01 -14.55
N ASP A 396 -19.37 25.54 -13.60
CA ASP A 396 -19.64 26.98 -13.48
C ASP A 396 -18.45 27.68 -12.80
N TYR A 397 -18.07 27.19 -11.62
CA TYR A 397 -16.99 27.73 -10.83
C TYR A 397 -16.36 26.67 -9.92
N MET A 398 -15.19 27.04 -9.39
CA MET A 398 -14.44 26.29 -8.40
C MET A 398 -14.50 27.00 -7.04
N VAL A 399 -14.48 26.21 -5.99
CA VAL A 399 -14.28 26.63 -4.60
C VAL A 399 -12.99 25.99 -4.10
N SER A 400 -12.17 26.74 -3.37
CA SER A 400 -10.96 26.20 -2.76
C SER A 400 -10.77 26.78 -1.37
N GLY A 401 -10.12 26.04 -0.47
CA GLY A 401 -9.84 26.47 0.89
C GLY A 401 -9.10 25.42 1.69
N SER A 402 -9.17 25.53 3.01
CA SER A 402 -8.66 24.53 3.94
C SER A 402 -9.59 24.31 5.13
N PHE A 403 -9.38 23.20 5.83
CA PHE A 403 -10.00 22.88 7.11
C PHE A 403 -9.01 22.23 8.07
N ILE A 404 -9.39 22.13 9.34
CA ILE A 404 -8.59 21.44 10.35
C ILE A 404 -9.15 20.03 10.58
N SER A 405 -8.29 19.03 10.41
CA SER A 405 -8.55 17.61 10.64
C SER A 405 -7.76 17.10 11.85
N PRO A 406 -8.27 16.09 12.59
CA PRO A 406 -7.45 15.38 13.57
C PRO A 406 -6.33 14.61 12.86
N TYR A 407 -5.10 15.06 13.09
CA TYR A 407 -3.90 14.50 12.50
C TYR A 407 -3.17 13.60 13.51
N PHE A 408 -3.23 12.29 13.27
CA PHE A 408 -2.69 11.24 14.15
C PHE A 408 -1.24 10.87 13.83
N LEU A 409 -0.69 11.38 12.72
CA LEU A 409 0.70 11.17 12.29
C LEU A 409 1.60 12.35 12.70
N GLY A 410 1.32 12.91 13.87
CA GLY A 410 2.02 14.09 14.37
C GLY A 410 3.23 13.74 15.25
N ASP A 411 4.35 14.43 15.02
CA ASP A 411 5.63 14.29 15.73
C ASP A 411 5.42 14.01 17.22
N SER A 412 5.88 12.81 17.58
CA SER A 412 5.71 12.21 18.88
C SER A 412 7.00 12.23 19.69
N ASP A 413 8.15 12.39 19.03
CA ASP A 413 9.48 12.24 19.59
C ASP A 413 10.27 13.57 19.66
N GLY A 414 9.73 14.63 19.05
CA GLY A 414 10.26 15.98 19.06
C GLY A 414 11.44 16.20 18.11
N LEU A 415 11.74 15.22 17.24
CA LEU A 415 12.83 15.33 16.28
C LEU A 415 12.51 16.30 15.16
N ALA A 416 11.25 16.65 14.86
CA ALA A 416 10.92 17.65 13.86
C ALA A 416 11.22 19.11 14.32
N LYS A 417 11.77 19.32 15.53
CA LYS A 417 11.97 20.63 16.21
C LYS A 417 10.66 21.42 16.45
N PRO A 418 10.56 22.19 17.56
CA PRO A 418 9.46 23.13 17.76
C PRO A 418 9.49 24.23 16.69
N GLY A 419 8.77 24.04 15.59
CA GLY A 419 8.93 24.87 14.39
C GLY A 419 8.69 24.17 13.05
N ALA A 420 9.05 22.90 12.90
CA ALA A 420 8.97 22.15 11.62
C ALA A 420 7.88 21.08 11.58
N ASP A 421 7.13 20.95 12.67
CA ASP A 421 5.75 20.49 12.64
C ASP A 421 4.92 21.37 11.72
N ALA A 422 3.66 21.01 11.50
CA ALA A 422 2.66 21.96 11.01
C ALA A 422 2.51 23.11 12.02
N THR A 423 3.53 23.96 12.16
CA THR A 423 3.34 25.29 12.68
C THR A 423 2.38 25.94 11.72
N ILE A 424 1.62 26.87 12.24
CA ILE A 424 0.80 27.78 11.47
C ILE A 424 1.44 28.29 10.14
N LYS A 425 2.79 28.34 10.08
CA LYS A 425 3.61 28.76 8.93
C LYS A 425 3.92 27.69 7.88
N SER A 426 3.71 26.41 8.18
CA SER A 426 3.92 25.28 7.27
C SER A 426 2.73 24.34 7.39
N THR A 427 2.02 24.08 6.31
CA THR A 427 0.98 23.04 6.26
C THR A 427 1.55 21.62 6.35
N ASN A 428 2.89 21.50 6.28
CA ASN A 428 3.61 20.27 6.02
C ASN A 428 4.47 19.91 7.24
N PRO A 429 4.02 18.99 8.11
CA PRO A 429 4.88 18.49 9.17
C PRO A 429 6.01 17.68 8.52
N GLN A 430 7.26 18.00 8.84
CA GLN A 430 8.46 17.39 8.25
C GLN A 430 8.77 16.02 8.88
N ASP A 431 7.76 15.19 9.03
CA ASP A 431 7.79 13.98 9.85
C ASP A 431 7.21 12.77 9.09
N GLU A 432 8.01 11.71 9.00
CA GLU A 432 7.87 10.61 8.02
C GLU A 432 7.89 9.21 8.66
N ASP A 433 7.87 9.09 10.00
CA ASP A 433 7.96 7.79 10.69
C ASP A 433 6.92 7.56 11.81
N GLU A 434 5.99 8.51 11.98
CA GLU A 434 4.90 8.43 12.95
C GLU A 434 3.78 7.47 12.54
N VAL A 435 3.02 7.03 13.55
CA VAL A 435 2.00 5.99 13.42
C VAL A 435 0.83 6.26 14.35
N PHE A 436 -0.33 5.68 14.09
CA PHE A 436 -1.52 5.86 14.91
C PHE A 436 -1.31 5.24 16.31
N ASP A 437 -1.25 6.09 17.33
CA ASP A 437 -1.32 5.69 18.75
C ASP A 437 -2.71 6.02 19.31
N VAL A 438 -3.64 5.08 19.10
CA VAL A 438 -5.04 5.20 19.52
C VAL A 438 -5.42 4.02 20.39
N ASP A 439 -5.86 4.32 21.62
CA ASP A 439 -6.49 3.37 22.54
C ASP A 439 -8.01 3.54 22.46
N THR A 440 -8.66 2.62 21.77
CA THR A 440 -10.10 2.67 21.51
C THR A 440 -10.94 2.40 22.75
N GLU A 441 -10.39 1.78 23.81
CA GLU A 441 -11.12 1.51 25.06
C GLU A 441 -11.10 2.71 25.99
N THR A 442 -9.91 3.28 26.23
CA THR A 442 -9.76 4.40 27.18
C THR A 442 -10.10 5.75 26.55
N GLY A 443 -10.14 5.84 25.22
CA GLY A 443 -10.35 7.08 24.49
C GLY A 443 -9.11 7.97 24.43
N ARG A 444 -7.93 7.44 24.78
CA ARG A 444 -6.65 8.13 24.63
C ARG A 444 -6.20 8.03 23.17
N ALA A 445 -5.86 9.16 22.57
CA ALA A 445 -5.21 9.21 21.27
C ALA A 445 -4.09 10.25 21.26
N ARG A 446 -3.02 9.99 20.51
CA ARG A 446 -2.05 11.03 20.13
C ARG A 446 -2.55 11.68 18.85
N VAL A 447 -2.92 12.95 18.93
CA VAL A 447 -3.51 13.70 17.81
C VAL A 447 -3.15 15.17 17.94
N ARG A 448 -3.11 15.88 16.81
CA ARG A 448 -2.97 17.35 16.75
C ARG A 448 -3.81 17.94 15.61
N PRO A 449 -4.02 19.27 15.59
CA PRO A 449 -4.49 19.99 14.41
C PRO A 449 -3.62 19.74 13.18
N GLY A 450 -4.20 19.25 12.09
CA GLY A 450 -3.61 19.23 10.76
C GLY A 450 -4.46 20.03 9.79
N GLU A 451 -3.84 20.94 9.03
CA GLU A 451 -4.51 21.68 7.97
C GLU A 451 -4.58 20.86 6.69
N VAL A 452 -5.77 20.77 6.09
CA VAL A 452 -6.03 20.01 4.86
C VAL A 452 -6.63 20.96 3.83
N SER A 453 -5.98 21.06 2.67
CA SER A 453 -6.46 21.87 1.54
C SER A 453 -7.44 21.09 0.68
N PHE A 454 -8.43 21.79 0.10
CA PHE A 454 -9.43 21.19 -0.77
C PHE A 454 -9.70 22.03 -2.03
N HIS A 455 -10.26 21.38 -3.04
CA HIS A 455 -10.90 22.00 -4.20
C HIS A 455 -12.25 21.33 -4.45
N CYS A 456 -13.24 22.11 -4.82
CA CYS A 456 -14.53 21.63 -5.30
C CYS A 456 -14.87 22.28 -6.64
N ALA A 457 -15.32 21.49 -7.61
CA ALA A 457 -15.88 21.94 -8.87
C ALA A 457 -17.41 21.89 -8.78
N VAL A 458 -18.06 23.02 -9.08
CA VAL A 458 -19.52 23.17 -8.98
C VAL A 458 -20.15 23.15 -10.37
N PRO A 459 -21.17 22.31 -10.62
CA PRO A 459 -21.84 22.22 -11.91
C PRO A 459 -22.63 23.49 -12.28
N ALA A 460 -22.68 23.79 -13.57
CA ALA A 460 -23.59 24.78 -14.11
C ALA A 460 -25.06 24.39 -13.91
N SER A 461 -25.89 25.36 -13.51
CA SER A 461 -27.32 25.17 -13.28
C SER A 461 -28.06 24.87 -14.59
N ARG A 462 -28.82 23.77 -14.62
CA ARG A 462 -29.55 23.28 -15.79
C ARG A 462 -30.97 22.81 -15.39
N PRO A 463 -31.96 22.78 -16.31
CA PRO A 463 -33.28 22.24 -15.99
C PRO A 463 -33.19 20.81 -15.44
N GLY A 464 -33.73 20.57 -14.23
CA GLY A 464 -33.68 19.25 -13.58
C GLY A 464 -32.38 18.95 -12.81
N ARG A 465 -31.36 19.81 -12.94
CA ARG A 465 -30.07 19.71 -12.24
C ARG A 465 -29.73 21.08 -11.64
N THR A 466 -30.19 21.31 -10.43
CA THR A 466 -29.97 22.57 -9.70
C THR A 466 -29.46 22.28 -8.31
N GLN A 467 -28.77 23.26 -7.73
CA GLN A 467 -28.31 23.24 -6.35
C GLN A 467 -29.43 22.91 -5.34
N PRO A 468 -29.11 22.29 -4.18
CA PRO A 468 -27.79 21.75 -3.80
C PRO A 468 -27.44 20.46 -4.56
N TYR A 469 -26.22 20.37 -5.08
CA TYR A 469 -25.74 19.20 -5.81
C TYR A 469 -25.21 18.08 -4.88
N PRO A 470 -25.39 16.80 -5.25
CA PRO A 470 -24.64 15.68 -4.70
C PRO A 470 -23.13 15.86 -4.88
N VAL A 471 -22.34 15.26 -3.98
CA VAL A 471 -20.88 15.45 -3.95
C VAL A 471 -20.16 14.14 -4.24
N VAL A 472 -19.34 14.13 -5.29
CA VAL A 472 -18.32 13.12 -5.56
C VAL A 472 -17.04 13.52 -4.83
N LEU A 473 -16.60 12.68 -3.90
CA LEU A 473 -15.29 12.78 -3.28
C LEU A 473 -14.27 12.10 -4.18
N TYR A 474 -13.43 12.92 -4.80
CA TYR A 474 -12.35 12.44 -5.65
C TYR A 474 -11.08 12.19 -4.85
N SER A 475 -10.47 11.02 -5.05
CA SER A 475 -9.15 10.67 -4.52
C SER A 475 -8.15 10.53 -5.68
N HIS A 476 -7.03 11.23 -5.60
CA HIS A 476 -6.03 11.30 -6.68
C HIS A 476 -4.99 10.16 -6.63
N ALA A 477 -4.24 9.98 -7.71
CA ALA A 477 -3.19 8.98 -7.82
C ALA A 477 -1.94 9.34 -7.00
N ILE A 478 -1.07 8.35 -6.78
CA ILE A 478 0.24 8.53 -6.12
C ILE A 478 1.11 9.49 -6.93
N GLY A 479 1.75 10.45 -6.26
CA GLY A 479 2.56 11.49 -6.92
C GLY A 479 1.76 12.59 -7.62
N SER A 480 0.44 12.58 -7.48
CA SER A 480 -0.49 13.59 -8.01
C SER A 480 -1.00 14.51 -6.89
N THR A 481 -2.04 15.31 -7.18
CA THR A 481 -2.63 16.28 -6.26
C THR A 481 -4.14 16.34 -6.39
N ARG A 482 -4.79 17.08 -5.48
CA ARG A 482 -6.23 17.40 -5.53
C ARG A 482 -6.73 17.97 -6.88
N LEU A 483 -5.84 18.49 -7.73
CA LEU A 483 -6.21 19.03 -9.05
C LEU A 483 -6.54 17.97 -10.09
N GLU A 484 -6.10 16.72 -9.91
CA GLU A 484 -6.35 15.63 -10.87
C GLU A 484 -7.85 15.41 -11.12
N MET A 485 -8.68 15.68 -10.10
CA MET A 485 -10.14 15.65 -10.18
C MET A 485 -10.71 16.40 -11.40
N ILE A 486 -10.06 17.48 -11.84
CA ILE A 486 -10.52 18.30 -12.98
C ILE A 486 -10.65 17.48 -14.26
N ALA A 487 -9.85 16.41 -14.42
CA ALA A 487 -9.94 15.51 -15.58
C ALA A 487 -11.31 14.83 -15.71
N PHE A 488 -12.03 14.64 -14.59
CA PHE A 488 -13.32 13.95 -14.55
C PHE A 488 -14.49 14.87 -14.17
N ALA A 489 -14.21 15.94 -13.42
CA ALA A 489 -15.23 16.82 -12.84
C ALA A 489 -16.20 17.38 -13.87
N GLY A 490 -15.73 17.72 -15.09
CA GLY A 490 -16.60 18.22 -16.16
C GLY A 490 -17.61 17.17 -16.64
N GLN A 491 -17.15 15.93 -16.82
CA GLN A 491 -18.04 14.82 -17.19
C GLN A 491 -19.02 14.44 -16.08
N PHE A 492 -18.67 14.66 -14.81
CA PHE A 492 -19.61 14.48 -13.69
C PHE A 492 -20.58 15.65 -13.54
N ALA A 493 -20.15 16.88 -13.82
CA ALA A 493 -20.97 18.08 -13.78
C ALA A 493 -22.14 18.01 -14.79
N LYS A 494 -21.96 17.36 -15.94
CA LYS A 494 -23.05 17.10 -16.90
C LYS A 494 -24.20 16.25 -16.30
N PHE A 495 -23.97 15.53 -15.21
CA PHE A 495 -25.01 14.82 -14.46
C PHE A 495 -25.55 15.60 -13.26
N GLY A 496 -25.03 16.80 -13.00
CA GLY A 496 -25.36 17.61 -11.82
C GLY A 496 -24.63 17.15 -10.56
N LEU A 497 -23.42 16.63 -10.70
CA LEU A 497 -22.58 16.17 -9.58
C LEU A 497 -21.45 17.15 -9.32
N ALA A 498 -21.40 17.73 -8.12
CA ALA A 498 -20.23 18.47 -7.67
C ALA A 498 -19.09 17.50 -7.37
N SER A 499 -17.85 17.88 -7.66
CA SER A 499 -16.68 17.05 -7.36
C SER A 499 -15.79 17.77 -6.37
N CYS A 500 -15.39 17.13 -5.27
CA CYS A 500 -14.49 17.69 -4.27
C CYS A 500 -13.28 16.77 -4.05
N ALA A 501 -12.08 17.33 -3.94
CA ALA A 501 -10.84 16.62 -3.70
C ALA A 501 -10.01 17.30 -2.60
N ILE A 502 -9.26 16.50 -1.85
CA ILE A 502 -8.22 16.93 -0.93
C ILE A 502 -6.87 16.39 -1.39
N ASP A 503 -5.78 17.01 -0.94
CA ASP A 503 -4.49 16.32 -1.02
C ASP A 503 -4.46 15.20 0.02
N ALA A 504 -4.11 14.00 -0.42
CA ALA A 504 -3.81 12.89 0.48
C ALA A 504 -2.65 13.26 1.43
N ALA A 505 -2.52 12.53 2.55
CA ALA A 505 -1.41 12.76 3.46
C ALA A 505 -0.06 12.70 2.69
N GLY A 506 0.81 13.69 2.94
CA GLY A 506 2.12 13.82 2.27
C GLY A 506 2.10 14.28 0.81
N HIS A 507 0.94 14.53 0.21
CA HIS A 507 0.82 14.92 -1.21
C HIS A 507 0.62 16.42 -1.41
N GLY A 508 0.96 16.90 -2.60
CA GLY A 508 0.88 18.32 -2.91
C GLY A 508 1.55 18.66 -4.23
N ILE A 509 1.64 19.95 -4.56
CA ILE A 509 2.17 20.37 -5.85
C ILE A 509 3.66 20.69 -5.74
N ASN A 510 4.49 19.96 -6.49
CA ASN A 510 5.87 20.37 -6.70
C ASN A 510 5.93 21.36 -7.87
N ILE A 511 6.16 22.64 -7.58
CA ILE A 511 6.38 23.67 -8.60
C ILE A 511 7.87 24.07 -8.60
N PRO A 512 8.63 23.69 -9.65
CA PRO A 512 10.03 24.04 -9.77
C PRO A 512 10.29 25.57 -9.67
N PRO A 513 11.38 26.00 -9.01
CA PRO A 513 11.70 27.43 -8.84
C PRO A 513 11.76 28.24 -10.13
N ASP A 514 12.20 27.65 -11.24
CA ASP A 514 12.33 28.29 -12.55
C ASP A 514 10.98 28.55 -13.24
N ILE A 515 9.93 27.81 -12.86
CA ILE A 515 8.56 27.98 -13.36
C ILE A 515 7.76 28.97 -12.50
N ASN A 516 8.13 29.15 -11.22
CA ASN A 516 7.40 30.01 -10.29
C ASN A 516 7.24 31.45 -10.81
N ASP A 517 8.32 32.09 -11.25
CA ASP A 517 8.28 33.47 -11.76
C ASP A 517 7.36 33.62 -13.00
N ILE A 518 7.32 32.58 -13.83
CA ILE A 518 6.45 32.53 -15.01
C ILE A 518 5.00 32.37 -14.56
N LEU A 519 4.71 31.44 -13.65
CA LEU A 519 3.38 31.22 -13.12
C LEU A 519 2.81 32.50 -12.50
N GLU A 520 3.57 33.18 -11.64
CA GLU A 520 3.14 34.43 -11.00
C GLU A 520 2.93 35.56 -12.01
N THR A 521 3.78 35.63 -13.04
CA THR A 521 3.64 36.64 -14.10
C THR A 521 2.39 36.40 -14.95
N VAL A 522 2.10 35.15 -15.32
CA VAL A 522 0.94 34.83 -16.17
C VAL A 522 -0.35 34.88 -15.36
N SER A 523 -0.37 34.37 -14.13
CA SER A 523 -1.53 34.43 -13.23
C SER A 523 -1.94 35.88 -12.96
N SER A 524 -0.98 36.77 -12.70
CA SER A 524 -1.23 38.21 -12.51
C SER A 524 -1.85 38.86 -13.76
N ARG A 525 -1.41 38.47 -14.98
CA ARG A 525 -2.01 38.98 -16.23
C ARG A 525 -3.44 38.51 -16.46
N LEU A 526 -3.81 37.36 -15.88
CA LEU A 526 -5.15 36.78 -15.93
C LEU A 526 -6.03 37.26 -14.75
N GLY A 527 -5.54 38.20 -13.93
CA GLY A 527 -6.28 38.73 -12.78
C GLY A 527 -6.37 37.74 -11.61
N LEU A 528 -5.42 36.81 -11.53
CA LEU A 528 -5.34 35.77 -10.49
C LEU A 528 -3.99 35.78 -9.75
N PRO A 529 -3.55 36.92 -9.17
CA PRO A 529 -2.23 37.03 -8.53
C PRO A 529 -2.04 36.10 -7.31
N GLY A 530 -3.12 35.63 -6.67
CA GLY A 530 -3.06 34.68 -5.55
C GLY A 530 -2.99 33.21 -5.98
N PHE A 531 -3.12 32.91 -7.27
CA PHE A 531 -3.24 31.52 -7.76
C PHE A 531 -2.03 30.65 -7.44
N GLY A 532 -0.80 31.15 -7.62
CA GLY A 532 0.41 30.39 -7.32
C GLY A 532 0.52 30.02 -5.83
N ALA A 533 0.18 30.97 -4.94
CA ALA A 533 0.17 30.74 -3.50
C ALA A 533 -0.96 29.78 -3.06
N MET A 534 -2.14 29.85 -3.69
CA MET A 534 -3.22 28.89 -3.50
C MET A 534 -2.80 27.46 -3.87
N LEU A 535 -2.07 27.29 -4.97
CA LEU A 535 -1.59 25.97 -5.40
C LEU A 535 -0.60 25.38 -4.38
N ARG A 536 0.38 26.18 -3.93
CA ARG A 536 1.40 25.79 -2.92
C ARG A 536 0.85 25.62 -1.50
N HIS A 537 -0.42 25.92 -1.26
CA HIS A 537 -1.09 25.51 -0.03
C HIS A 537 -1.45 24.02 -0.12
N ASP A 538 -0.48 23.17 0.17
CA ASP A 538 -0.55 21.72 0.00
C ASP A 538 0.01 20.94 1.19
N ARG A 539 0.24 19.63 1.05
CA ARG A 539 0.74 18.71 2.10
C ARG A 539 2.11 18.08 1.79
N ALA A 540 2.80 18.50 0.70
CA ALA A 540 4.01 17.86 0.18
C ALA A 540 5.29 18.22 0.98
N ARG A 541 6.24 17.29 1.09
CA ARG A 541 7.37 17.44 2.05
C ARG A 541 8.71 17.27 1.37
N ASP A 542 9.73 17.98 1.84
CA ASP A 542 11.11 17.72 1.41
C ASP A 542 11.68 16.57 2.24
N LEU A 543 11.62 15.37 1.65
CA LEU A 543 12.03 14.06 2.16
C LEU A 543 13.47 13.70 1.75
N VAL A 544 14.17 14.55 0.99
CA VAL A 544 15.54 14.29 0.52
C VAL A 544 16.52 15.42 0.81
N ASN A 545 16.06 16.46 1.51
CA ASN A 545 16.81 17.66 1.91
C ASN A 545 17.38 18.48 0.75
N ASN A 546 16.71 18.51 -0.40
CA ASN A 546 17.17 19.28 -1.57
C ASN A 546 16.45 20.61 -1.76
N GLY A 547 15.59 21.02 -0.81
CA GLY A 547 14.84 22.27 -0.89
C GLY A 547 13.61 22.21 -1.81
N GLU A 548 13.36 21.07 -2.45
CA GLU A 548 12.16 20.80 -3.23
C GLU A 548 11.27 19.81 -2.51
N VAL A 549 9.95 19.98 -2.60
CA VAL A 549 9.00 19.04 -2.00
C VAL A 549 8.78 17.83 -2.89
N GLN A 550 8.67 16.67 -2.27
CA GLN A 550 8.22 15.42 -2.86
C GLN A 550 6.74 15.23 -2.54
N THR A 551 5.98 14.73 -3.52
CA THR A 551 4.54 14.49 -3.40
C THR A 551 4.29 13.00 -3.19
N GLY A 552 3.93 12.63 -1.95
CA GLY A 552 3.53 11.26 -1.61
C GLY A 552 4.65 10.21 -1.63
N GLU A 553 5.93 10.60 -1.62
CA GLU A 553 7.02 9.63 -1.69
C GLU A 553 7.23 8.86 -0.37
N ASP A 554 6.69 9.34 0.76
CA ASP A 554 6.63 8.67 2.06
C ASP A 554 5.38 7.76 2.22
N PHE A 555 4.49 7.71 1.22
CA PHE A 555 3.25 6.96 1.30
C PHE A 555 3.46 5.42 1.26
N PHE A 556 4.49 4.97 0.52
CA PHE A 556 4.89 3.56 0.47
C PHE A 556 6.39 3.45 0.75
N THR A 557 6.74 3.09 1.99
CA THR A 557 8.13 2.96 2.45
C THR A 557 8.32 1.69 3.28
N SER A 558 9.57 1.35 3.61
CA SER A 558 9.86 0.26 4.55
C SER A 558 9.41 0.52 5.98
N GLU A 559 9.03 1.76 6.34
CA GLU A 559 8.32 2.06 7.58
C GLU A 559 6.84 1.65 7.40
N ILE A 560 6.59 0.34 7.32
CA ILE A 560 5.29 -0.27 6.96
C ILE A 560 4.13 0.28 7.78
N LEU A 561 4.37 0.59 9.06
CA LEU A 561 3.35 1.13 9.96
C LEU A 561 2.94 2.56 9.58
N HIS A 562 3.91 3.40 9.17
CA HIS A 562 3.66 4.74 8.67
C HIS A 562 2.91 4.68 7.34
N ALA A 563 3.40 3.89 6.38
CA ALA A 563 2.78 3.68 5.07
C ALA A 563 1.30 3.28 5.17
N ARG A 564 1.00 2.33 6.07
CA ARG A 564 -0.38 1.93 6.40
C ARG A 564 -1.22 3.07 6.94
N ASP A 565 -0.66 3.84 7.88
CA ASP A 565 -1.40 4.87 8.59
C ASP A 565 -1.57 6.15 7.76
N MET A 566 -0.81 6.34 6.67
CA MET A 566 -1.03 7.38 5.65
C MET A 566 -2.36 7.20 4.90
N ILE A 567 -2.72 5.97 4.54
CA ILE A 567 -4.05 5.63 3.97
C ILE A 567 -5.15 5.95 4.98
N ARG A 568 -4.95 5.54 6.23
CA ARG A 568 -5.94 5.74 7.31
C ARG A 568 -6.11 7.21 7.67
N GLN A 569 -5.03 7.98 7.69
CA GLN A 569 -5.08 9.44 7.90
C GLN A 569 -5.85 10.12 6.78
N THR A 570 -5.61 9.73 5.52
CA THR A 570 -6.35 10.27 4.38
C THR A 570 -7.85 9.96 4.50
N ALA A 571 -8.23 8.77 5.00
CA ALA A 571 -9.64 8.43 5.25
C ALA A 571 -10.28 9.31 6.34
N VAL A 572 -9.53 9.60 7.41
CA VAL A 572 -9.96 10.51 8.48
C VAL A 572 -10.16 11.94 7.93
N ASP A 573 -9.25 12.41 7.08
CA ASP A 573 -9.35 13.74 6.45
C ASP A 573 -10.59 13.83 5.54
N GLN A 574 -10.91 12.75 4.81
CA GLN A 574 -12.13 12.63 4.00
C GLN A 574 -13.40 12.63 4.86
N MET A 575 -13.43 11.87 5.96
CA MET A 575 -14.56 11.87 6.90
C MET A 575 -14.80 13.26 7.48
N GLN A 576 -13.74 14.00 7.80
CA GLN A 576 -13.85 15.35 8.32
C GLN A 576 -14.40 16.32 7.24
N LEU A 577 -13.92 16.22 5.99
CA LEU A 577 -14.49 17.01 4.89
C LEU A 577 -15.99 16.72 4.72
N ILE A 578 -16.41 15.45 4.69
CA ILE A 578 -17.82 15.08 4.60
C ILE A 578 -18.62 15.69 5.74
N ARG A 579 -18.12 15.58 6.98
CA ARG A 579 -18.79 16.14 8.16
C ARG A 579 -18.96 17.66 8.04
N ILE A 580 -17.97 18.37 7.50
CA ILE A 580 -18.06 19.81 7.22
C ILE A 580 -19.14 20.09 6.17
N LEU A 581 -19.11 19.40 5.03
CA LEU A 581 -20.07 19.59 3.95
C LEU A 581 -21.51 19.29 4.41
N ARG A 582 -21.70 18.27 5.27
CA ARG A 582 -23.00 17.93 5.86
C ARG A 582 -23.54 19.00 6.80
N SER A 583 -22.68 19.88 7.32
CA SER A 583 -23.09 20.95 8.24
C SER A 583 -23.84 22.09 7.55
N PHE A 584 -23.90 22.11 6.22
CA PHE A 584 -24.56 23.16 5.44
C PHE A 584 -26.09 22.99 5.49
N ASP A 585 -26.71 23.67 6.46
CA ASP A 585 -28.13 23.57 6.80
C ASP A 585 -29.04 24.57 6.04
N GLY A 586 -28.46 25.38 5.14
CA GLY A 586 -29.15 26.43 4.39
C GLY A 586 -29.62 27.62 5.24
N LYS A 587 -29.14 27.76 6.49
CA LYS A 587 -29.59 28.80 7.42
C LYS A 587 -28.46 29.48 8.17
N THR A 588 -27.48 28.69 8.61
CA THR A 588 -26.30 29.15 9.34
C THR A 588 -25.44 29.97 8.40
N ARG A 589 -24.99 31.14 8.87
CA ARG A 589 -24.15 32.06 8.09
C ARG A 589 -22.73 32.11 8.64
N TRP A 590 -21.77 32.39 7.76
CA TRP A 590 -20.43 32.78 8.17
C TRP A 590 -20.42 34.13 8.89
N SER A 591 -19.37 34.37 9.68
CA SER A 591 -19.07 35.71 10.18
C SER A 591 -18.68 36.60 9.02
N ALA A 592 -19.17 37.84 8.97
CA ALA A 592 -18.75 38.81 7.95
C ALA A 592 -17.26 39.16 8.08
N ASP A 593 -16.74 39.14 9.31
CA ASP A 593 -15.33 39.41 9.60
C ASP A 593 -14.52 38.11 9.60
N ILE A 594 -13.34 38.16 8.96
CA ILE A 594 -12.29 37.14 9.08
C ILE A 594 -11.52 37.39 10.39
N ASP A 595 -11.22 36.34 11.14
CA ASP A 595 -10.33 36.43 12.30
C ASP A 595 -8.86 36.53 11.86
N THR A 596 -8.40 37.75 11.59
CA THR A 596 -7.02 38.02 11.14
C THR A 596 -5.97 37.77 12.21
N GLU A 597 -6.37 37.58 13.47
CA GLU A 597 -5.47 37.19 14.56
C GLU A 597 -5.35 35.67 14.69
N ASP A 598 -6.25 34.91 14.03
CA ASP A 598 -6.12 33.47 13.95
C ASP A 598 -4.83 33.14 13.21
N PRO A 599 -3.91 32.40 13.85
CA PRO A 599 -2.59 32.23 13.25
C PRO A 599 -2.65 31.56 11.86
N TRP A 600 -3.50 30.55 11.65
CA TRP A 600 -3.63 29.84 10.37
C TRP A 600 -4.07 30.75 9.21
N ILE A 601 -4.84 31.80 9.55
CA ILE A 601 -5.32 32.80 8.61
C ILE A 601 -4.25 33.89 8.41
N ALA A 602 -3.65 34.38 9.50
CA ALA A 602 -2.67 35.45 9.47
C ALA A 602 -1.46 35.13 8.57
N ASP A 603 -1.05 33.86 8.54
CA ASP A 603 0.04 33.38 7.69
C ASP A 603 -0.30 33.37 6.19
N LYS A 604 -1.59 33.23 5.87
CA LYS A 604 -2.09 33.06 4.49
C LYS A 604 -2.97 34.22 4.02
N ILE A 605 -2.93 35.35 4.72
CA ILE A 605 -3.88 36.45 4.55
C ILE A 605 -3.97 36.96 3.10
N ASP A 606 -2.88 36.86 2.34
CA ASP A 606 -2.78 37.30 0.94
C ASP A 606 -3.66 36.47 -0.02
N ILE A 607 -4.06 35.26 0.39
CA ILE A 607 -4.93 34.37 -0.39
C ILE A 607 -6.26 34.08 0.31
N VAL A 608 -6.62 34.77 1.40
CA VAL A 608 -7.88 34.53 2.12
C VAL A 608 -9.03 35.34 1.52
N GLY A 609 -10.11 34.66 1.16
CA GLY A 609 -11.39 35.27 0.76
C GLY A 609 -12.22 35.70 1.96
N GLY A 610 -12.88 36.86 1.85
CA GLY A 610 -13.92 37.29 2.80
C GLY A 610 -15.18 36.48 2.60
N TRP A 611 -15.89 36.17 3.69
CA TRP A 611 -17.12 35.37 3.65
C TRP A 611 -18.34 36.07 3.04
N ASP A 612 -18.19 37.34 2.63
CA ASP A 612 -19.23 38.19 2.03
C ASP A 612 -19.06 38.18 0.49
N GLN A 613 -19.66 37.20 -0.17
CA GLN A 613 -19.58 37.02 -1.62
C GLN A 613 -20.26 38.16 -2.36
N THR A 614 -21.41 38.62 -1.84
CA THR A 614 -22.26 39.65 -2.46
C THR A 614 -21.86 41.09 -2.15
N GLY A 615 -21.00 41.31 -1.15
CA GLY A 615 -20.56 42.62 -0.70
C GLY A 615 -21.63 43.39 0.08
N ASP A 616 -22.59 42.71 0.70
CA ASP A 616 -23.70 43.32 1.45
C ASP A 616 -23.35 43.65 2.92
N GLY A 617 -22.15 43.28 3.35
CA GLY A 617 -21.64 43.42 4.71
C GLY A 617 -22.02 42.27 5.64
N LYS A 618 -22.50 41.14 5.12
CA LYS A 618 -22.81 39.93 5.89
C LYS A 618 -22.12 38.73 5.26
N GLY A 619 -21.66 37.79 6.09
CA GLY A 619 -21.20 36.50 5.58
C GLY A 619 -22.35 35.70 4.97
N GLU A 620 -22.05 34.95 3.92
CA GLU A 620 -23.02 34.11 3.22
C GLU A 620 -23.49 32.91 4.04
N ILE A 621 -24.55 32.27 3.56
CA ILE A 621 -25.02 30.99 4.12
C ILE A 621 -23.87 29.98 3.95
N ARG A 622 -23.64 29.12 4.94
CA ARG A 622 -22.62 28.08 4.83
C ARG A 622 -22.97 27.15 3.66
N GLY A 623 -22.07 27.04 2.69
CA GLY A 623 -22.28 26.27 1.47
C GLY A 623 -22.88 27.04 0.29
N ASP A 624 -23.24 28.32 0.46
CA ASP A 624 -23.70 29.24 -0.58
C ASP A 624 -22.51 30.12 -1.00
N PHE A 625 -21.67 29.61 -1.90
CA PHE A 625 -20.42 30.25 -2.30
C PHE A 625 -20.63 31.26 -3.44
N ASP A 626 -21.70 31.13 -4.23
CA ASP A 626 -22.04 32.11 -5.27
C ASP A 626 -22.94 33.27 -4.77
N GLY A 627 -23.53 33.14 -3.57
CA GLY A 627 -24.26 34.21 -2.89
C GLY A 627 -25.71 34.36 -3.35
N ASP A 628 -26.28 33.34 -4.01
CA ASP A 628 -27.65 33.39 -4.52
C ASP A 628 -28.74 33.11 -3.44
N GLY A 629 -28.32 32.67 -2.26
CA GLY A 629 -29.17 32.33 -1.13
C GLY A 629 -29.51 30.84 -1.00
N VAL A 630 -28.95 29.97 -1.83
CA VAL A 630 -29.11 28.51 -1.82
C VAL A 630 -27.75 27.86 -1.55
N VAL A 631 -27.76 26.70 -0.89
CA VAL A 631 -26.52 25.91 -0.72
C VAL A 631 -26.16 25.28 -2.05
N ASP A 632 -24.91 25.44 -2.49
CA ASP A 632 -24.43 24.97 -3.79
C ASP A 632 -24.33 23.45 -3.85
N PHE A 633 -23.73 22.84 -2.82
CA PHE A 633 -23.51 21.40 -2.70
C PHE A 633 -23.35 20.96 -1.24
N GLY A 634 -23.55 19.67 -0.98
CA GLY A 634 -23.47 19.10 0.38
C GLY A 634 -24.79 19.19 1.15
N GLY A 635 -24.73 19.33 2.47
CA GLY A 635 -25.88 19.18 3.36
C GLY A 635 -26.34 17.72 3.45
N GLU A 636 -27.64 17.48 3.40
CA GLU A 636 -28.22 16.12 3.37
C GLU A 636 -28.27 15.51 1.96
N GLN A 637 -27.56 16.09 0.99
CA GLN A 637 -27.39 15.46 -0.34
C GLN A 637 -26.61 14.15 -0.22
N PRO A 638 -26.81 13.20 -1.15
CA PRO A 638 -26.01 11.98 -1.19
C PRO A 638 -24.54 12.28 -1.48
N TYR A 639 -23.67 11.51 -0.84
CA TYR A 639 -22.24 11.51 -1.08
C TYR A 639 -21.84 10.30 -1.92
N LEU A 640 -20.81 10.50 -2.72
CA LEU A 640 -20.31 9.56 -3.71
C LEU A 640 -18.78 9.55 -3.61
N ALA A 641 -18.13 8.48 -4.04
CA ALA A 641 -16.67 8.40 -4.04
C ALA A 641 -16.11 7.87 -5.35
N PHE A 642 -15.07 8.52 -5.87
CA PHE A 642 -14.36 8.07 -7.05
C PHE A 642 -12.86 8.29 -6.86
N GLY A 643 -12.03 7.41 -7.38
CA GLY A 643 -10.59 7.66 -7.33
C GLY A 643 -9.79 6.76 -8.23
N THR A 644 -8.61 7.25 -8.55
CA THR A 644 -7.70 6.68 -9.55
C THR A 644 -6.43 6.16 -8.89
N SER A 645 -5.99 4.94 -9.24
CA SER A 645 -4.76 4.33 -8.71
C SER A 645 -4.76 4.27 -7.17
N LEU A 646 -3.82 4.93 -6.48
CA LEU A 646 -3.86 5.13 -5.03
C LEU A 646 -5.22 5.66 -4.55
N GLY A 647 -5.82 6.58 -5.29
CA GLY A 647 -7.16 7.08 -5.01
C GLY A 647 -8.25 6.03 -5.14
N GLY A 648 -8.06 5.01 -5.99
CA GLY A 648 -8.93 3.84 -6.06
C GLY A 648 -8.81 2.96 -4.81
N LEU A 649 -7.60 2.79 -4.25
CA LEU A 649 -7.40 2.16 -2.94
C LEU A 649 -8.12 2.94 -1.85
N GLN A 650 -7.91 4.26 -1.82
CA GLN A 650 -8.52 5.16 -0.84
C GLN A 650 -10.06 5.13 -0.92
N THR A 651 -10.61 5.11 -2.14
CA THR A 651 -12.06 4.98 -2.41
C THR A 651 -12.59 3.67 -1.85
N GLY A 652 -11.84 2.58 -1.99
CA GLY A 652 -12.20 1.29 -1.40
C GLY A 652 -12.25 1.34 0.13
N VAL A 653 -11.33 2.03 0.80
CA VAL A 653 -11.36 2.19 2.26
C VAL A 653 -12.54 3.05 2.69
N ILE A 654 -12.66 4.28 2.18
CA ILE A 654 -13.65 5.25 2.65
C ILE A 654 -15.09 4.77 2.44
N SER A 655 -15.37 4.05 1.34
CA SER A 655 -16.72 3.56 1.02
C SER A 655 -17.22 2.46 1.96
N GLY A 656 -16.32 1.73 2.62
CA GLY A 656 -16.71 0.69 3.59
C GLY A 656 -16.83 1.20 5.03
N ILE A 657 -16.36 2.42 5.31
CA ILE A 657 -16.34 3.00 6.66
C ILE A 657 -17.23 4.25 6.80
N GLU A 658 -17.53 4.93 5.70
CA GLU A 658 -18.35 6.15 5.71
C GLU A 658 -19.76 5.89 5.13
N PRO A 659 -20.79 5.72 5.98
CA PRO A 659 -22.14 5.33 5.59
C PRO A 659 -22.90 6.37 4.75
N THR A 660 -22.39 7.60 4.62
CA THR A 660 -23.01 8.62 3.78
C THR A 660 -22.73 8.41 2.29
N ILE A 661 -21.71 7.62 1.94
CA ILE A 661 -21.38 7.26 0.56
C ILE A 661 -22.39 6.23 0.06
N ARG A 662 -23.14 6.58 -0.99
CA ARG A 662 -24.19 5.71 -1.57
C ARG A 662 -23.75 4.92 -2.76
N ALA A 663 -22.82 5.47 -3.53
CA ALA A 663 -22.19 4.80 -4.63
C ALA A 663 -20.74 5.23 -4.73
N ALA A 664 -19.89 4.28 -5.08
CA ALA A 664 -18.48 4.49 -5.28
C ALA A 664 -17.99 3.75 -6.51
N ALA A 665 -16.95 4.30 -7.14
CA ALA A 665 -16.25 3.62 -8.22
C ALA A 665 -14.74 3.71 -8.04
N THR A 666 -14.03 2.63 -8.35
CA THR A 666 -12.57 2.64 -8.40
C THR A 666 -12.11 2.68 -9.85
N ASN A 667 -11.01 3.39 -10.14
CA ASN A 667 -10.31 3.35 -11.44
C ASN A 667 -8.90 2.83 -11.20
N ALA A 668 -8.65 1.57 -11.56
CA ALA A 668 -7.40 0.88 -11.25
C ALA A 668 -7.05 0.90 -9.75
N GLY A 669 -8.08 0.74 -8.92
CA GLY A 669 -7.93 0.41 -7.50
C GLY A 669 -7.83 -1.11 -7.31
N GLY A 670 -7.51 -1.54 -6.09
CA GLY A 670 -7.38 -2.95 -5.75
C GLY A 670 -7.41 -3.20 -4.24
N GLY A 671 -7.42 -4.48 -3.87
CA GLY A 671 -7.26 -4.96 -2.49
C GLY A 671 -6.16 -6.01 -2.43
N GLY A 672 -5.65 -6.29 -1.23
CA GLY A 672 -4.46 -7.12 -1.05
C GLY A 672 -3.18 -6.30 -1.21
N LEU A 673 -2.92 -5.36 -0.30
CA LEU A 673 -1.73 -4.48 -0.34
C LEU A 673 -0.42 -5.27 -0.36
N GLY A 674 -0.37 -6.42 0.32
CA GLY A 674 0.77 -7.35 0.25
C GLY A 674 0.97 -7.95 -1.14
N ASP A 675 -0.11 -8.31 -1.83
CA ASP A 675 -0.06 -8.88 -3.18
C ASP A 675 0.31 -7.81 -4.23
N ILE A 676 -0.19 -6.59 -4.05
CA ILE A 676 0.24 -5.42 -4.84
C ILE A 676 1.75 -5.23 -4.66
N ALA A 677 2.25 -5.24 -3.42
CA ALA A 677 3.67 -5.07 -3.16
C ALA A 677 4.52 -6.16 -3.82
N ALA A 678 4.06 -7.41 -3.83
CA ALA A 678 4.78 -8.53 -4.41
C ALA A 678 4.86 -8.53 -5.95
N ARG A 679 4.15 -7.64 -6.66
CA ARG A 679 4.12 -7.65 -8.14
C ARG A 679 4.28 -6.29 -8.82
N THR A 680 4.02 -5.21 -8.08
CA THR A 680 3.95 -3.88 -8.68
C THR A 680 5.26 -3.46 -9.36
N SER A 681 5.11 -2.84 -10.53
CA SER A 681 6.20 -2.23 -11.27
C SER A 681 6.53 -0.80 -10.79
N ILE A 682 5.76 -0.23 -9.84
CA ILE A 682 5.91 1.16 -9.41
C ILE A 682 7.20 1.37 -8.61
N ARG A 683 7.86 2.51 -8.85
CA ARG A 683 9.10 2.87 -8.16
C ARG A 683 8.90 3.14 -6.68
N ASN A 684 7.75 3.69 -6.25
CA ASN A 684 7.47 3.96 -4.84
C ASN A 684 7.63 2.70 -3.98
N VAL A 685 7.07 1.57 -4.42
CA VAL A 685 7.22 0.30 -3.69
C VAL A 685 8.58 -0.32 -3.95
N ARG A 686 9.03 -0.42 -5.21
CA ARG A 686 10.32 -1.03 -5.52
C ARG A 686 11.47 -0.36 -4.76
N VAL A 687 11.60 0.95 -4.87
CA VAL A 687 12.64 1.73 -4.22
C VAL A 687 12.32 1.98 -2.75
N GLY A 688 11.18 2.59 -2.43
CA GLY A 688 10.85 3.00 -1.06
C GLY A 688 10.71 1.84 -0.07
N VAL A 689 10.21 0.69 -0.53
CA VAL A 689 10.02 -0.51 0.29
C VAL A 689 11.18 -1.49 0.10
N PHE A 690 11.37 -2.06 -1.10
CA PHE A 690 12.30 -3.19 -1.26
C PHE A 690 13.78 -2.81 -1.21
N LEU A 691 14.19 -1.63 -1.70
CA LEU A 691 15.60 -1.21 -1.56
C LEU A 691 15.99 -1.07 -0.09
N SER A 692 15.10 -0.50 0.72
CA SER A 692 15.29 -0.37 2.16
C SER A 692 15.22 -1.73 2.88
N MET A 693 14.35 -2.65 2.44
CA MET A 693 14.31 -4.01 2.98
C MET A 693 15.59 -4.79 2.68
N PHE A 694 16.15 -4.67 1.47
CA PHE A 694 17.37 -5.36 1.10
C PHE A 694 18.63 -4.68 1.63
N GLY A 695 18.57 -3.36 1.76
CA GLY A 695 19.69 -2.50 2.07
C GLY A 695 19.92 -2.24 3.56
N PRO A 696 20.79 -1.25 3.89
CA PRO A 696 21.65 -0.52 2.95
C PRO A 696 22.51 -1.47 2.11
N LEU A 697 22.49 -1.29 0.78
CA LEU A 697 23.18 -2.18 -0.15
C LEU A 697 24.55 -1.62 -0.49
N LEU A 698 25.61 -2.34 -0.12
CA LEU A 698 26.96 -2.10 -0.58
C LEU A 698 27.19 -2.87 -1.89
N THR A 699 27.66 -2.16 -2.91
CA THR A 699 28.00 -2.76 -4.21
C THR A 699 29.45 -2.46 -4.57
N GLY A 700 30.07 -3.39 -5.27
CA GLY A 700 31.38 -3.19 -5.89
C GLY A 700 31.35 -3.53 -7.36
N THR A 701 31.99 -2.71 -8.18
CA THR A 701 32.15 -2.95 -9.62
C THR A 701 33.58 -2.62 -10.06
N ALA A 702 34.24 -3.56 -10.72
CA ALA A 702 35.58 -3.41 -11.28
C ALA A 702 35.59 -3.68 -12.79
N PRO A 703 36.47 -3.02 -13.56
CA PRO A 703 36.62 -3.30 -14.98
C PRO A 703 37.22 -4.70 -15.17
N THR A 704 36.60 -5.49 -16.05
CA THR A 704 37.05 -6.85 -16.37
C THR A 704 37.51 -6.99 -17.82
N ASN A 705 38.39 -7.95 -18.08
CA ASN A 705 38.70 -8.39 -19.44
C ASN A 705 37.57 -9.28 -20.01
N GLU A 706 37.74 -9.75 -21.25
CA GLU A 706 36.75 -10.63 -21.92
C GLU A 706 36.51 -11.95 -21.16
N ASP A 707 37.48 -12.40 -20.37
CA ASP A 707 37.40 -13.62 -19.55
C ASP A 707 36.79 -13.36 -18.16
N GLY A 708 36.38 -12.12 -17.85
CA GLY A 708 35.81 -11.74 -16.56
C GLY A 708 36.84 -11.54 -15.44
N GLU A 709 38.14 -11.56 -15.75
CA GLU A 709 39.20 -11.26 -14.77
C GLU A 709 39.29 -9.75 -14.52
N ILE A 710 39.49 -9.38 -13.26
CA ILE A 710 39.58 -7.98 -12.82
C ILE A 710 40.90 -7.37 -13.34
N THR A 711 40.80 -6.23 -14.02
CA THR A 711 41.93 -5.54 -14.67
C THR A 711 42.28 -4.19 -14.06
N GLY A 712 41.47 -3.70 -13.13
CA GLY A 712 41.62 -2.38 -12.53
C GLY A 712 40.99 -2.30 -11.13
N PRO A 713 41.02 -1.11 -10.51
CA PRO A 713 40.46 -0.92 -9.18
C PRO A 713 38.95 -1.16 -9.18
N MET A 714 38.44 -1.64 -8.05
CA MET A 714 37.02 -1.81 -7.80
C MET A 714 36.45 -0.52 -7.22
N THR A 715 35.40 0.03 -7.82
CA THR A 715 34.64 1.14 -7.27
C THR A 715 33.65 0.61 -6.24
N LEU A 716 33.57 1.25 -5.08
CA LEU A 716 32.59 0.96 -4.03
C LEU A 716 31.49 2.01 -4.02
N GLU A 717 30.25 1.54 -4.02
CA GLU A 717 29.05 2.38 -4.06
C GLU A 717 28.00 1.87 -3.09
N TRP A 718 27.33 2.80 -2.41
CA TRP A 718 26.08 2.52 -1.70
C TRP A 718 24.91 2.67 -2.66
N GLN A 719 24.09 1.64 -2.79
CA GLN A 719 22.78 1.75 -3.46
C GLN A 719 21.73 2.08 -2.40
N LEU A 720 21.17 3.30 -2.48
CA LEU A 720 20.30 3.87 -1.45
C LEU A 720 19.02 4.46 -2.07
N PRO A 721 17.88 4.46 -1.35
CA PRO A 721 16.73 5.24 -1.74
C PRO A 721 16.96 6.72 -1.43
N SER A 722 16.57 7.59 -2.36
CA SER A 722 16.43 9.04 -2.18
C SER A 722 15.07 9.43 -2.73
N GLY A 723 14.07 9.37 -1.85
CA GLY A 723 12.67 9.36 -2.27
C GLY A 723 12.38 8.11 -3.12
N ILE A 724 11.77 8.28 -4.29
CA ILE A 724 11.48 7.20 -5.25
C ILE A 724 12.63 6.87 -6.20
N ARG A 725 13.80 7.49 -6.02
CA ARG A 725 14.99 7.25 -6.84
C ARG A 725 15.95 6.30 -6.13
N ASP A 726 16.38 5.26 -6.82
CA ASP A 726 17.52 4.46 -6.41
C ASP A 726 18.80 5.18 -6.86
N VAL A 727 19.60 5.66 -5.91
CA VAL A 727 20.85 6.39 -6.18
C VAL A 727 22.06 5.55 -5.81
N SER A 728 23.07 5.56 -6.68
CA SER A 728 24.37 4.96 -6.43
C SER A 728 25.32 6.05 -5.92
N VAL A 729 25.74 5.94 -4.66
CA VAL A 729 26.61 6.92 -4.01
C VAL A 729 28.00 6.31 -3.84
N ARG A 730 28.92 6.71 -4.71
CA ARG A 730 30.33 6.33 -4.61
C ARG A 730 30.94 6.89 -3.31
N PHE A 731 31.73 6.05 -2.64
CA PHE A 731 32.45 6.47 -1.43
C PHE A 731 33.91 6.00 -1.36
N GLY A 732 34.38 5.21 -2.33
CA GLY A 732 35.78 4.83 -2.38
C GLY A 732 36.14 3.86 -3.51
N THR A 733 37.43 3.49 -3.55
CA THR A 733 37.97 2.47 -4.47
C THR A 733 38.84 1.47 -3.72
N LEU A 734 38.87 0.22 -4.20
CA LEU A 734 39.73 -0.85 -3.69
C LEU A 734 40.67 -1.37 -4.77
N GLU A 735 41.94 -1.46 -4.43
CA GLU A 735 42.96 -2.11 -5.27
C GLU A 735 43.22 -3.55 -4.82
N GLY A 736 43.65 -4.40 -5.76
CA GLY A 736 44.08 -5.77 -5.45
C GLY A 736 42.94 -6.75 -5.12
N ILE A 737 41.71 -6.40 -5.50
CA ILE A 737 40.55 -7.31 -5.44
C ILE A 737 40.63 -8.32 -6.58
N GLU A 738 40.39 -9.57 -6.25
CA GLU A 738 40.37 -10.71 -7.18
C GLU A 738 38.99 -11.40 -7.13
N ASN A 739 38.61 -12.07 -8.21
CA ASN A 739 37.43 -12.94 -8.17
C ASN A 739 37.64 -14.05 -7.12
N GLY A 740 36.62 -14.34 -6.31
CA GLY A 740 36.68 -15.27 -5.18
C GLY A 740 37.16 -14.64 -3.87
N ASP A 741 37.52 -13.36 -3.85
CA ASP A 741 37.68 -12.62 -2.59
C ASP A 741 36.33 -12.51 -1.88
N ARG A 742 36.35 -12.63 -0.55
CA ARG A 742 35.17 -12.53 0.30
C ARG A 742 35.08 -11.14 0.91
N VAL A 743 34.00 -10.43 0.61
CA VAL A 743 33.67 -9.13 1.21
C VAL A 743 32.72 -9.38 2.37
N VAL A 744 33.07 -8.88 3.55
CA VAL A 744 32.27 -8.99 4.78
C VAL A 744 31.85 -7.59 5.21
N LEU A 745 30.54 -7.36 5.28
CA LEU A 745 29.93 -6.15 5.81
C LEU A 745 29.47 -6.42 7.24
N ARG A 746 29.91 -5.58 8.17
CA ARG A 746 29.70 -5.74 9.60
C ARG A 746 29.00 -4.52 10.19
N ASN A 747 28.08 -4.78 11.11
CA ASN A 747 27.45 -3.77 11.97
C ASN A 747 27.72 -4.16 13.44
N PRO A 748 28.68 -3.52 14.14
CA PRO A 748 29.01 -3.84 15.52
C PRO A 748 27.84 -3.78 16.51
N LYS A 749 26.85 -2.89 16.28
CA LYS A 749 25.64 -2.82 17.11
C LYS A 749 24.81 -4.09 16.95
N ARG A 750 24.64 -4.56 15.71
CA ARG A 750 23.98 -5.83 15.41
C ARG A 750 24.76 -7.03 15.96
N GLU A 751 26.08 -7.06 15.80
CA GLU A 751 26.94 -8.13 16.35
C GLU A 751 26.83 -8.27 17.87
N SER A 752 26.54 -7.16 18.57
CA SER A 752 26.35 -7.15 20.03
C SER A 752 25.04 -7.84 20.49
N ARG A 753 24.09 -8.08 19.56
CA ARG A 753 22.82 -8.76 19.84
C ARG A 753 23.02 -10.27 19.93
N GLY A 754 23.31 -10.76 21.13
CA GLY A 754 23.69 -12.16 21.38
C GLY A 754 22.66 -13.24 21.02
N PHE A 755 21.40 -12.86 20.75
CA PHE A 755 20.33 -13.77 20.30
C PHE A 755 20.36 -14.03 18.79
N ILE A 756 21.07 -13.21 18.00
CA ILE A 756 21.26 -13.44 16.56
C ILE A 756 22.28 -14.58 16.40
N PRO A 757 21.99 -15.61 15.56
CA PRO A 757 22.95 -16.66 15.22
C PRO A 757 24.28 -16.11 14.69
N GLU A 758 25.39 -16.80 14.96
CA GLU A 758 26.74 -16.28 14.66
C GLU A 758 26.95 -16.05 13.16
N GLU A 759 26.46 -16.98 12.34
CA GLU A 759 26.43 -16.97 10.89
C GLU A 759 25.59 -15.82 10.31
N GLU A 760 24.54 -15.39 11.02
CA GLU A 760 23.72 -14.27 10.60
C GLU A 760 24.29 -12.93 11.04
N ARG A 761 25.20 -12.85 12.03
CA ARG A 761 25.66 -11.58 12.65
C ARG A 761 26.34 -10.61 11.69
N GLN A 762 26.93 -11.15 10.63
CA GLN A 762 27.62 -10.43 9.58
C GLN A 762 26.98 -10.79 8.24
N ALA A 763 27.15 -9.92 7.25
CA ALA A 763 26.77 -10.24 5.89
C ALA A 763 28.05 -10.45 5.08
N ALA A 764 28.11 -11.51 4.28
CA ALA A 764 29.25 -11.81 3.43
C ALA A 764 28.80 -12.14 2.02
N VAL A 765 29.66 -11.84 1.05
CA VAL A 765 29.46 -12.11 -0.38
C VAL A 765 30.81 -12.39 -1.03
N LEU A 766 30.84 -13.19 -2.09
CA LEU A 766 32.04 -13.33 -2.92
C LEU A 766 32.05 -12.38 -4.11
N VAL A 767 33.24 -11.94 -4.50
CA VAL A 767 33.44 -11.19 -5.73
C VAL A 767 33.36 -12.14 -6.93
N ARG A 768 32.41 -11.91 -7.82
CA ARG A 768 32.21 -12.70 -9.05
C ARG A 768 32.18 -11.78 -10.27
N GLY A 769 33.04 -12.05 -11.26
CA GLY A 769 33.11 -11.25 -12.49
C GLY A 769 33.35 -9.76 -12.25
N GLY A 770 34.18 -9.42 -11.26
CA GLY A 770 34.44 -8.04 -10.86
C GLY A 770 33.26 -7.33 -10.19
N ARG A 771 32.25 -8.06 -9.73
CA ARG A 771 31.05 -7.50 -9.10
C ARG A 771 30.74 -8.17 -7.77
N PHE A 772 30.12 -7.42 -6.87
CA PHE A 772 29.47 -7.96 -5.68
C PHE A 772 28.32 -7.05 -5.22
N ARG A 773 27.41 -7.61 -4.41
CA ARG A 773 26.38 -6.89 -3.66
C ARG A 773 26.18 -7.53 -2.30
N VAL A 774 26.15 -6.74 -1.24
CA VAL A 774 25.88 -7.22 0.13
C VAL A 774 25.03 -6.20 0.89
N GLY A 775 24.05 -6.68 1.65
CA GLY A 775 23.21 -5.88 2.54
C GLY A 775 23.28 -6.39 3.97
N ILE A 776 23.16 -5.50 4.95
CA ILE A 776 23.08 -5.85 6.37
C ILE A 776 22.01 -5.00 7.04
N ALA A 777 21.33 -5.56 8.05
CA ALA A 777 20.43 -4.76 8.87
C ALA A 777 21.20 -3.66 9.61
N ALA A 778 20.79 -2.41 9.44
CA ALA A 778 21.39 -1.24 10.05
C ALA A 778 20.34 -0.15 10.26
N ASP A 779 20.40 0.54 11.39
CA ASP A 779 19.52 1.68 11.68
C ASP A 779 20.19 3.01 11.26
N ALA A 780 19.41 3.97 10.78
CA ALA A 780 19.84 5.36 10.64
C ALA A 780 18.68 6.34 10.87
N LYS A 781 19.03 7.61 11.08
CA LYS A 781 18.05 8.69 11.11
C LYS A 781 17.52 8.96 9.70
N SER A 782 16.24 9.30 9.61
CA SER A 782 15.60 9.69 8.36
C SER A 782 16.20 11.01 7.82
N ALA A 783 15.84 11.40 6.59
CA ALA A 783 16.38 12.63 6.00
C ALA A 783 15.95 13.86 6.79
N SER A 784 14.66 13.93 7.12
CA SER A 784 14.08 15.01 7.90
C SER A 784 14.68 15.08 9.31
N ALA A 785 14.86 13.92 9.97
CA ALA A 785 15.49 13.85 11.29
C ALA A 785 16.95 14.33 11.26
N ARG A 786 17.73 13.99 10.22
CA ARG A 786 19.11 14.51 10.08
C ARG A 786 19.12 16.02 9.89
N ARG A 787 18.25 16.56 9.02
CA ARG A 787 18.12 18.00 8.83
C ARG A 787 17.76 18.71 10.12
N ALA A 788 16.86 18.12 10.91
CA ALA A 788 16.49 18.70 12.20
C ALA A 788 17.63 18.64 13.22
N ILE A 789 18.35 17.51 13.33
CA ILE A 789 19.50 17.36 14.25
C ILE A 789 20.62 18.35 13.89
N LEU A 790 20.97 18.44 12.61
CA LEU A 790 22.07 19.27 12.12
C LEU A 790 21.68 20.75 12.01
N GLY A 791 20.42 21.05 11.70
CA GLY A 791 19.85 22.39 11.67
C GLY A 791 20.25 23.26 10.49
N PHE A 792 20.37 22.67 9.30
CA PHE A 792 20.73 23.37 8.05
C PHE A 792 19.51 23.81 7.22
N ASP A 793 19.72 24.76 6.30
CA ASP A 793 18.72 25.20 5.32
C ASP A 793 18.77 24.32 4.07
N ALA A 794 17.71 23.57 3.80
CA ALA A 794 17.68 22.65 2.65
C ALA A 794 17.71 23.35 1.29
N SER A 795 17.42 24.66 1.23
CA SER A 795 17.51 25.44 -0.01
C SER A 795 18.95 25.75 -0.44
N VAL A 796 19.92 25.57 0.47
CA VAL A 796 21.35 25.70 0.17
C VAL A 796 21.87 24.34 -0.30
N ASP A 797 22.34 24.26 -1.54
CA ASP A 797 22.95 23.02 -2.05
C ASP A 797 24.42 22.95 -1.62
N VAL A 798 24.78 22.00 -0.75
CA VAL A 798 26.14 21.83 -0.24
C VAL A 798 27.16 21.68 -1.37
N GLN A 799 26.78 21.00 -2.46
CA GLN A 799 27.67 20.70 -3.56
C GLN A 799 27.89 21.93 -4.46
N SER A 800 26.83 22.60 -4.90
CA SER A 800 26.93 23.73 -5.82
C SER A 800 27.20 25.06 -5.14
N ASP A 801 26.58 25.31 -3.99
CA ASP A 801 26.60 26.62 -3.34
C ASP A 801 27.74 26.73 -2.34
N LEU A 802 28.01 25.68 -1.56
CA LEU A 802 29.09 25.70 -0.56
C LEU A 802 30.42 25.20 -1.13
N MET A 803 30.41 24.05 -1.81
CA MET A 803 31.63 23.43 -2.35
C MET A 803 32.04 23.99 -3.72
N GLN A 804 31.14 24.71 -4.41
CA GLN A 804 31.36 25.23 -5.76
C GLN A 804 31.64 24.13 -6.81
N CYS A 805 31.22 22.90 -6.53
CA CYS A 805 31.30 21.75 -7.41
C CYS A 805 30.04 21.69 -8.30
N LYS A 806 30.02 22.52 -9.35
CA LYS A 806 28.86 22.65 -10.24
C LYS A 806 29.07 21.94 -11.59
N GLY A 807 28.18 20.99 -11.87
CA GLY A 807 28.09 20.29 -13.15
C GLY A 807 27.63 21.17 -14.31
N GLY A 808 27.94 20.79 -15.55
CA GLY A 808 27.41 21.48 -16.74
C GLY A 808 27.92 22.91 -16.92
N THR A 809 29.03 23.26 -16.28
CA THR A 809 29.57 24.62 -16.26
C THR A 809 30.39 24.94 -17.52
N ARG A 810 30.44 26.22 -17.87
CA ARG A 810 31.29 26.69 -18.97
C ARG A 810 32.75 26.70 -18.53
N CYS A 811 33.59 25.96 -19.25
CA CYS A 811 35.02 25.86 -19.07
C CYS A 811 35.75 26.53 -20.25
N ASP A 812 35.89 27.87 -20.14
CA ASP A 812 36.42 28.75 -21.18
C ASP A 812 35.63 28.69 -22.51
N THR A 813 36.14 27.96 -23.51
CA THR A 813 35.50 27.80 -24.83
C THR A 813 34.66 26.53 -24.94
N VAL A 814 34.76 25.62 -23.98
CA VAL A 814 34.03 24.35 -23.94
C VAL A 814 33.00 24.42 -22.81
N THR A 815 31.87 23.72 -22.95
CA THR A 815 30.92 23.51 -21.85
C THR A 815 31.07 22.08 -21.39
N CYS A 816 31.32 21.87 -20.10
CA CYS A 816 31.43 20.53 -19.54
C CYS A 816 30.07 19.84 -19.54
N GLU A 817 30.07 18.50 -19.58
CA GLU A 817 28.82 17.75 -19.49
C GLU A 817 28.22 17.85 -18.07
N GLY A 818 26.95 17.45 -17.89
CA GLY A 818 26.25 17.63 -16.60
C GLY A 818 26.91 16.92 -15.41
N TRP A 819 27.56 15.79 -15.66
CA TRP A 819 28.37 15.02 -14.71
C TRP A 819 29.84 15.47 -14.60
N GLU A 820 30.22 16.58 -15.24
CA GLU A 820 31.57 17.13 -15.24
C GLU A 820 31.59 18.57 -14.72
N TYR A 821 32.66 18.94 -14.04
CA TYR A 821 32.93 20.31 -13.59
C TYR A 821 34.15 20.90 -14.30
N CYS A 822 34.24 22.23 -14.34
CA CYS A 822 35.42 22.91 -14.83
C CYS A 822 36.49 22.99 -13.73
N ALA A 823 37.56 22.21 -13.87
CA ALA A 823 38.69 22.25 -12.95
C ALA A 823 39.51 23.55 -13.09
N ALA A 824 40.34 23.85 -12.09
CA ALA A 824 41.16 25.07 -12.06
C ALA A 824 42.16 25.20 -13.24
N ASP A 825 42.50 24.09 -13.89
CA ASP A 825 43.34 24.03 -15.09
C ASP A 825 42.55 24.18 -16.40
N VAL A 826 41.25 24.52 -16.31
CA VAL A 826 40.35 24.75 -17.44
C VAL A 826 40.13 23.46 -18.26
N THR A 827 40.05 22.32 -17.56
CA THR A 827 39.65 21.03 -18.14
C THR A 827 38.33 20.57 -17.55
N CYS A 828 37.51 19.92 -18.37
CA CYS A 828 36.32 19.23 -17.87
C CYS A 828 36.75 17.93 -17.23
N ARG A 829 36.37 17.75 -15.96
CA ARG A 829 36.69 16.55 -15.16
C ARG A 829 35.42 16.02 -14.50
N PRO A 830 35.36 14.72 -14.19
CA PRO A 830 34.21 14.14 -13.49
C PRO A 830 33.89 14.87 -12.17
N LEU A 831 32.61 15.11 -11.92
CA LEU A 831 32.14 15.88 -10.76
C LEU A 831 32.57 15.27 -9.41
N HIS A 832 32.67 13.94 -9.34
CA HIS A 832 33.12 13.25 -8.13
C HIS A 832 34.54 13.64 -7.72
N GLU A 833 35.44 13.94 -8.67
CA GLU A 833 36.81 14.40 -8.33
C GLU A 833 36.80 15.73 -7.58
N CYS A 834 35.82 16.61 -7.87
CA CYS A 834 35.67 17.88 -7.16
C CYS A 834 35.29 17.65 -5.69
N ILE A 835 34.34 16.74 -5.46
CA ILE A 835 33.86 16.39 -4.11
C ILE A 835 34.99 15.74 -3.31
N GLU A 836 35.68 14.78 -3.93
CA GLU A 836 36.83 14.07 -3.33
C GLU A 836 37.94 15.04 -2.90
N GLN A 837 38.26 16.03 -3.72
CA GLN A 837 39.36 16.98 -3.48
C GLN A 837 38.96 18.22 -2.67
N PHE A 838 37.69 18.33 -2.27
CA PHE A 838 37.20 19.50 -1.55
C PHE A 838 37.87 19.68 -0.18
N ASP A 839 38.43 20.88 0.04
CA ASP A 839 38.97 21.31 1.32
C ASP A 839 37.97 22.24 2.02
N PRO A 840 37.37 21.83 3.16
CA PRO A 840 36.46 22.67 3.93
C PRO A 840 37.06 24.02 4.33
N ALA A 841 38.38 24.14 4.47
CA ALA A 841 39.06 25.40 4.79
C ALA A 841 39.06 26.41 3.63
N SER A 842 38.68 25.98 2.41
CA SER A 842 38.57 26.85 1.24
C SER A 842 37.27 27.67 1.20
N VAL A 843 36.28 27.30 2.02
CA VAL A 843 34.99 28.01 2.08
C VAL A 843 35.14 29.37 2.77
N ALA A 844 34.41 30.35 2.25
CA ALA A 844 34.44 31.71 2.77
C ALA A 844 34.02 31.75 4.26
N PRO A 845 34.67 32.56 5.13
CA PRO A 845 34.36 32.58 6.56
C PRO A 845 32.89 32.80 6.90
N GLU A 846 32.17 33.57 6.09
CA GLU A 846 30.73 33.83 6.21
C GLU A 846 29.84 32.61 5.94
N MET A 847 30.35 31.59 5.24
CA MET A 847 29.63 30.35 4.89
C MET A 847 30.11 29.14 5.71
N ALA A 848 31.08 29.34 6.60
CA ALA A 848 31.66 28.27 7.41
C ALA A 848 30.64 27.65 8.38
N ASP A 849 29.77 28.48 8.98
CA ASP A 849 28.70 28.01 9.87
C ASP A 849 27.65 27.19 9.09
N GLU A 850 27.32 27.60 7.87
CA GLU A 850 26.40 26.86 6.99
C GLU A 850 27.00 25.51 6.57
N LEU A 851 28.27 25.50 6.11
CA LEU A 851 28.96 24.25 5.80
C LEU A 851 29.03 23.33 7.01
N ALA A 852 29.29 23.86 8.21
CA ALA A 852 29.31 23.08 9.43
C ALA A 852 27.94 22.45 9.74
N ALA A 853 26.84 23.16 9.48
CA ALA A 853 25.49 22.63 9.60
C ALA A 853 25.19 21.53 8.55
N HIS A 854 25.74 21.63 7.34
CA HIS A 854 25.64 20.58 6.32
C HIS A 854 26.66 19.43 6.49
N THR A 855 27.47 19.41 7.55
CA THR A 855 28.54 18.39 7.72
C THR A 855 28.25 17.42 8.86
N ALA A 856 28.24 16.12 8.55
CA ALA A 856 28.17 15.06 9.55
C ALA A 856 29.52 14.86 10.26
N GLN A 857 29.79 15.65 11.31
CA GLN A 857 31.04 15.57 12.09
C GLN A 857 31.24 14.20 12.76
N THR A 858 30.14 13.62 13.24
CA THR A 858 30.09 12.28 13.84
C THR A 858 29.01 11.47 13.12
N PRO A 859 29.29 10.84 11.97
CA PRO A 859 28.29 10.10 11.20
C PRO A 859 27.58 9.00 12.02
N THR A 860 28.26 8.43 13.02
CA THR A 860 27.71 7.41 13.92
C THR A 860 26.66 7.92 14.91
N ASP A 861 26.48 9.24 15.05
CA ASP A 861 25.34 9.81 15.77
C ASP A 861 24.07 9.82 14.89
N LEU A 862 24.23 9.70 13.57
CA LEU A 862 23.14 9.72 12.58
C LEU A 862 22.78 8.32 12.07
N GLY A 863 23.64 7.31 12.27
CA GLY A 863 23.36 5.92 11.90
C GLY A 863 24.35 4.92 12.50
N ASP A 864 24.03 3.64 12.39
CA ASP A 864 24.85 2.57 12.96
C ASP A 864 26.27 2.56 12.38
N PRO A 865 27.31 2.24 13.17
CA PRO A 865 28.67 2.08 12.64
C PRO A 865 28.74 0.88 11.68
N LEU A 866 29.51 1.02 10.60
CA LEU A 866 29.74 -0.03 9.62
C LEU A 866 31.24 -0.30 9.46
N ILE A 867 31.58 -1.57 9.20
CA ILE A 867 32.95 -1.99 8.89
C ILE A 867 32.90 -2.92 7.68
N ILE A 868 33.77 -2.69 6.70
CA ILE A 868 33.93 -3.52 5.51
C ILE A 868 35.28 -4.21 5.58
N GLU A 869 35.30 -5.54 5.52
CA GLU A 869 36.52 -6.33 5.51
C GLU A 869 36.60 -7.16 4.23
N VAL A 870 37.78 -7.22 3.62
CA VAL A 870 38.04 -8.05 2.44
C VAL A 870 39.01 -9.15 2.81
N TYR A 871 38.64 -10.39 2.52
CA TYR A 871 39.47 -11.57 2.73
C TYR A 871 39.83 -12.21 1.40
N GLY A 872 41.09 -12.58 1.24
CA GLY A 872 41.52 -13.40 0.12
C GLY A 872 40.93 -14.81 0.18
N SER A 873 40.98 -15.53 -0.94
CA SER A 873 40.63 -16.96 -1.01
C SER A 873 41.45 -17.86 -0.07
N ASP A 874 42.61 -17.38 0.40
CA ASP A 874 43.43 -18.03 1.43
C ASP A 874 42.96 -17.77 2.87
N GLY A 875 41.86 -17.02 3.04
CA GLY A 875 41.26 -16.63 4.32
C GLY A 875 41.99 -15.50 5.04
N LYS A 876 43.03 -14.89 4.45
CA LYS A 876 43.72 -13.74 5.08
C LYS A 876 43.01 -12.43 4.74
N MET A 877 42.88 -11.58 5.74
CA MET A 877 42.38 -10.21 5.55
C MET A 877 43.35 -9.42 4.66
N LYS A 878 42.84 -8.94 3.52
CA LYS A 878 43.53 -8.04 2.60
C LYS A 878 43.38 -6.59 3.04
N GLN A 879 42.16 -6.16 3.36
CA GLN A 879 41.80 -4.77 3.64
C GLN A 879 40.68 -4.68 4.69
N SER A 880 40.61 -3.55 5.39
CA SER A 880 39.54 -3.18 6.33
C SER A 880 39.24 -1.70 6.19
N ILE A 881 37.95 -1.34 6.14
CA ILE A 881 37.46 0.03 5.97
C ILE A 881 36.45 0.30 7.08
N ASP A 882 36.78 1.22 7.98
CA ASP A 882 35.97 1.64 9.12
C ASP A 882 35.78 3.18 9.16
N THR A 883 36.28 3.88 8.14
CA THR A 883 36.14 5.33 7.92
C THR A 883 35.79 5.59 6.46
N PHE A 884 35.14 6.73 6.17
CA PHE A 884 34.88 7.17 4.80
C PHE A 884 36.21 7.41 4.06
N PRO A 885 36.52 6.65 2.99
CA PRO A 885 37.77 6.79 2.24
C PRO A 885 37.90 8.12 1.47
N GLU A 886 36.77 8.66 1.04
CA GLU A 886 36.63 9.90 0.26
C GLU A 886 35.50 10.75 0.87
N ASN A 887 35.43 12.05 0.55
CA ASN A 887 34.26 12.87 0.88
C ASN A 887 33.04 12.32 0.13
N LEU A 888 31.91 12.22 0.83
CA LEU A 888 30.64 11.77 0.26
C LEU A 888 29.54 12.79 0.52
N ILE A 889 28.66 13.01 -0.46
CA ILE A 889 27.47 13.82 -0.28
C ILE A 889 26.25 12.93 -0.46
N PHE A 890 25.33 12.96 0.50
CA PHE A 890 24.05 12.29 0.41
C PHE A 890 22.98 13.09 1.16
N GLN A 891 21.81 13.28 0.53
CA GLN A 891 20.70 14.08 1.06
C GLN A 891 21.16 15.45 1.61
N ASN A 892 21.96 16.14 0.78
CA ASN A 892 22.52 17.47 1.06
C ASN A 892 23.41 17.56 2.33
N ILE A 893 23.99 16.43 2.74
CA ILE A 893 24.91 16.34 3.87
C ILE A 893 26.26 15.85 3.39
N LEU A 894 27.32 16.55 3.79
CA LEU A 894 28.72 16.16 3.60
C LEU A 894 29.15 15.18 4.72
N TYR A 895 29.62 14.02 4.30
CA TYR A 895 30.28 13.00 5.11
C TYR A 895 31.78 13.08 4.84
N PRO A 896 32.59 13.64 5.76
CA PRO A 896 33.99 13.94 5.49
C PRO A 896 34.85 12.68 5.36
N GLN A 897 35.86 12.75 4.49
CA GLN A 897 36.93 11.78 4.44
C GLN A 897 37.57 11.59 5.83
N GLY A 898 37.77 10.34 6.23
CA GLY A 898 38.37 9.96 7.51
C GLY A 898 37.40 9.99 8.70
N ALA A 899 36.14 10.42 8.52
CA ALA A 899 35.11 10.25 9.53
C ALA A 899 34.72 8.77 9.67
N PRO A 900 34.25 8.29 10.84
CA PRO A 900 33.79 6.92 11.02
C PRO A 900 32.71 6.53 10.00
N LEU A 901 32.84 5.34 9.40
CA LEU A 901 31.86 4.82 8.46
C LEU A 901 30.57 4.47 9.21
N ALA A 902 29.44 4.95 8.70
CA ALA A 902 28.13 4.75 9.31
C ALA A 902 27.06 4.50 8.24
N SER A 903 25.97 3.87 8.65
CA SER A 903 24.81 3.66 7.79
C SER A 903 24.18 5.00 7.41
N LEU A 904 23.97 5.19 6.11
CA LEU A 904 23.36 6.39 5.55
C LEU A 904 21.83 6.31 5.50
N ILE A 905 21.24 5.13 5.73
CA ILE A 905 19.79 4.91 5.77
C ILE A 905 19.48 3.77 6.75
N THR A 906 18.24 3.67 7.20
CA THR A 906 17.75 2.44 7.82
C THR A 906 17.56 1.39 6.73
N GLY A 907 17.97 0.16 7.01
CA GLY A 907 17.68 -0.97 6.16
C GLY A 907 17.72 -2.30 6.89
N TRP A 908 17.05 -3.30 6.33
CA TRP A 908 16.71 -4.53 7.03
C TRP A 908 17.63 -5.69 6.67
N GLY A 909 18.47 -5.55 5.64
CA GLY A 909 19.40 -6.57 5.19
C GLY A 909 18.75 -7.90 4.83
N LEU A 910 17.50 -7.89 4.38
CA LEU A 910 16.80 -9.11 3.95
C LEU A 910 17.25 -9.50 2.55
N LYS A 911 17.43 -10.79 2.31
CA LYS A 911 17.67 -11.33 0.97
C LYS A 911 16.35 -11.82 0.38
N ARG A 912 15.99 -11.35 -0.82
CA ARG A 912 14.82 -11.85 -1.55
C ARG A 912 14.97 -13.35 -1.82
N GLN A 913 13.86 -14.02 -2.11
CA GLN A 913 13.80 -15.47 -2.37
C GLN A 913 14.27 -16.39 -1.23
N THR A 914 14.47 -15.87 -0.01
CA THR A 914 14.78 -16.68 1.18
C THR A 914 13.55 -16.92 2.09
N PRO A 915 13.54 -17.99 2.92
CA PRO A 915 12.44 -18.25 3.85
C PRO A 915 12.22 -17.11 4.85
N ARG A 916 13.30 -16.46 5.28
CA ARG A 916 13.24 -15.31 6.20
C ARG A 916 12.47 -14.13 5.58
N PHE A 917 12.72 -13.84 4.31
CA PHE A 917 12.03 -12.77 3.59
C PHE A 917 10.54 -13.07 3.45
N ARG A 918 10.17 -14.31 3.08
CA ARG A 918 8.76 -14.75 2.98
C ARG A 918 8.02 -14.65 4.32
N LYS A 919 8.61 -15.16 5.40
CA LYS A 919 8.05 -15.06 6.77
C LYS A 919 7.82 -13.59 7.17
N PHE A 920 8.77 -12.71 6.85
CA PHE A 920 8.63 -11.30 7.14
C PHE A 920 7.55 -10.61 6.29
N LEU A 921 7.42 -10.94 5.00
CA LEU A 921 6.35 -10.41 4.16
C LEU A 921 4.96 -10.82 4.65
N GLY A 922 4.79 -12.06 5.13
CA GLY A 922 3.54 -12.48 5.77
C GLY A 922 3.15 -11.62 6.99
N ILE A 923 4.12 -11.30 7.86
CA ILE A 923 3.89 -10.39 9.00
C ILE A 923 3.59 -8.96 8.52
N SER A 924 4.28 -8.51 7.47
CA SER A 924 4.07 -7.18 6.88
C SER A 924 2.65 -7.04 6.32
N GLN A 925 2.16 -8.06 5.61
CA GLN A 925 0.78 -8.11 5.12
C GLN A 925 -0.22 -8.03 6.26
N MET A 926 -0.04 -8.83 7.32
CA MET A 926 -0.89 -8.77 8.51
C MET A 926 -0.95 -7.37 9.14
N LEU A 927 0.17 -6.65 9.17
CA LEU A 927 0.21 -5.28 9.67
C LEU A 927 -0.51 -4.28 8.77
N LEU A 928 -0.39 -4.43 7.44
CA LEU A 928 -0.98 -3.56 6.42
C LEU A 928 -2.50 -3.68 6.32
N GLU A 929 -3.07 -4.84 6.65
CA GLU A 929 -4.50 -5.13 6.47
C GLU A 929 -5.46 -4.10 7.08
N VAL A 930 -5.08 -3.42 8.17
CA VAL A 930 -5.95 -2.39 8.78
C VAL A 930 -6.15 -1.14 7.91
N ALA A 931 -5.46 -1.09 6.76
CA ALA A 931 -5.61 -0.07 5.72
C ALA A 931 -5.91 -0.68 4.35
N ASP A 932 -6.11 -1.99 4.25
CA ASP A 932 -6.28 -2.69 2.98
C ASP A 932 -7.75 -2.61 2.52
N PRO A 933 -8.03 -2.10 1.30
CA PRO A 933 -9.38 -1.98 0.77
C PRO A 933 -10.17 -3.30 0.76
N ALA A 934 -9.51 -4.46 0.61
CA ALA A 934 -10.17 -5.76 0.65
C ALA A 934 -10.94 -5.97 1.96
N ILE A 935 -10.41 -5.49 3.08
CA ILE A 935 -11.03 -5.66 4.40
C ILE A 935 -12.33 -4.86 4.51
N TYR A 936 -12.35 -3.68 3.90
CA TYR A 936 -13.52 -2.80 3.86
C TYR A 936 -14.57 -3.26 2.85
N ALA A 937 -14.18 -4.08 1.86
CA ALA A 937 -15.02 -4.44 0.72
C ALA A 937 -16.28 -5.21 1.08
N LYS A 938 -16.19 -6.13 2.05
CA LYS A 938 -17.37 -6.85 2.56
C LYS A 938 -18.41 -5.91 3.18
N HIS A 939 -17.99 -4.73 3.62
CA HIS A 939 -18.85 -3.73 4.26
C HIS A 939 -19.54 -2.79 3.27
N TYR A 940 -19.32 -2.92 1.95
CA TYR A 940 -20.07 -2.14 0.96
C TYR A 940 -21.53 -2.57 0.93
N ASN A 941 -21.79 -3.85 0.66
CA ASN A 941 -23.15 -4.36 0.44
C ASN A 941 -23.49 -5.66 1.18
N ARG A 942 -22.49 -6.49 1.55
CA ARG A 942 -22.71 -7.85 2.08
C ARG A 942 -22.94 -7.86 3.59
N ASP A 943 -22.06 -7.22 4.33
CA ASP A 943 -22.18 -7.00 5.78
C ASP A 943 -21.87 -5.55 6.15
N PRO A 944 -22.72 -4.56 5.75
CA PRO A 944 -22.43 -3.16 6.00
C PRO A 944 -22.28 -2.80 7.49
N LEU A 945 -21.31 -1.93 7.79
CA LEU A 945 -21.12 -1.39 9.13
C LEU A 945 -22.29 -0.51 9.54
N LYS A 946 -22.75 -0.66 10.79
CA LYS A 946 -23.93 0.04 11.32
C LYS A 946 -23.51 1.15 12.27
N TYR A 947 -24.09 2.33 12.08
CA TYR A 947 -23.81 3.52 12.89
C TYR A 947 -25.10 4.00 13.57
N PRO A 948 -25.43 3.52 14.80
CA PRO A 948 -26.71 3.81 15.44
C PRO A 948 -26.99 5.29 15.71
N TYR A 949 -25.97 6.13 15.66
CA TYR A 949 -26.06 7.58 15.86
C TYR A 949 -26.30 8.36 14.56
N GLU A 950 -26.23 7.73 13.39
CA GLU A 950 -26.54 8.38 12.11
C GLU A 950 -28.04 8.61 11.92
N THR A 951 -28.39 9.44 10.93
CA THR A 951 -29.78 9.61 10.51
C THR A 951 -30.34 8.29 9.95
N PRO A 952 -31.66 8.03 10.04
CA PRO A 952 -32.26 6.77 9.59
C PRO A 952 -31.88 6.39 8.16
N GLU A 953 -31.66 7.40 7.31
CA GLU A 953 -31.25 7.26 5.92
C GLU A 953 -29.86 6.61 5.80
N PHE A 954 -28.89 6.95 6.64
CA PHE A 954 -27.51 6.44 6.58
C PHE A 954 -27.19 5.37 7.65
N GLN A 955 -28.13 4.99 8.52
CA GLN A 955 -27.89 4.02 9.60
C GLN A 955 -27.44 2.63 9.13
N SER A 956 -27.85 2.21 7.93
CA SER A 956 -27.51 0.91 7.36
C SER A 956 -26.06 0.82 6.90
N GLY A 957 -25.42 1.95 6.59
CA GLY A 957 -24.04 2.05 6.09
C GLY A 957 -23.75 1.38 4.76
N TRP A 958 -24.79 1.18 3.96
CA TRP A 958 -24.68 0.48 2.69
C TRP A 958 -24.17 1.41 1.57
N ALA A 959 -23.29 0.88 0.71
CA ALA A 959 -22.72 1.54 -0.46
C ALA A 959 -22.71 0.61 -1.68
N ASN A 960 -23.17 1.11 -2.82
CA ASN A 960 -22.95 0.48 -4.13
C ASN A 960 -21.49 0.66 -4.58
N MET A 961 -20.92 -0.36 -5.22
CA MET A 961 -19.54 -0.31 -5.68
C MET A 961 -19.41 -0.77 -7.13
N LEU A 962 -18.83 0.09 -7.97
CA LEU A 962 -18.35 -0.25 -9.31
C LEU A 962 -16.82 -0.38 -9.26
N VAL A 963 -16.33 -1.60 -9.21
CA VAL A 963 -14.89 -1.88 -9.29
C VAL A 963 -14.46 -1.82 -10.75
N VAL A 964 -13.54 -0.94 -11.11
CA VAL A 964 -12.94 -0.93 -12.45
C VAL A 964 -11.49 -1.39 -12.37
N GLY A 965 -11.24 -2.59 -12.90
CA GLY A 965 -9.90 -3.16 -13.05
C GLY A 965 -9.44 -3.03 -14.50
N THR A 966 -8.47 -2.16 -14.77
CA THR A 966 -7.93 -1.97 -16.12
C THR A 966 -7.09 -3.18 -16.54
N LEU A 967 -7.41 -3.75 -17.71
CA LEU A 967 -6.76 -4.98 -18.15
C LEU A 967 -5.27 -4.81 -18.35
N GLY A 968 -4.49 -5.80 -17.89
CA GLY A 968 -3.04 -5.83 -18.02
C GLY A 968 -2.29 -4.81 -17.17
N ASP A 969 -2.95 -4.12 -16.24
CA ASP A 969 -2.28 -3.24 -15.29
C ASP A 969 -1.29 -4.01 -14.40
N GLN A 970 -0.07 -3.48 -14.30
CA GLN A 970 1.03 -3.99 -13.46
C GLN A 970 1.52 -2.93 -12.46
N THR A 971 0.87 -1.76 -12.39
CA THR A 971 1.14 -0.72 -11.39
C THR A 971 0.32 -1.00 -10.14
N VAL A 972 -1.00 -1.16 -10.28
CA VAL A 972 -1.87 -1.80 -9.30
C VAL A 972 -2.31 -3.12 -9.94
N PRO A 973 -1.53 -4.21 -9.78
CA PRO A 973 -1.70 -5.43 -10.56
C PRO A 973 -3.16 -5.88 -10.64
N ILE A 974 -3.65 -6.18 -11.85
CA ILE A 974 -5.09 -6.44 -12.11
C ILE A 974 -5.71 -7.49 -11.17
N ASN A 975 -4.95 -8.48 -10.71
CA ASN A 975 -5.41 -9.46 -9.72
C ASN A 975 -5.87 -8.82 -8.39
N SER A 976 -5.37 -7.64 -8.03
CA SER A 976 -5.79 -6.89 -6.85
C SER A 976 -7.18 -6.26 -7.01
N ALA A 977 -7.57 -5.81 -8.21
CA ALA A 977 -8.94 -5.39 -8.49
C ALA A 977 -9.90 -6.58 -8.43
N LEU A 978 -9.47 -7.75 -8.92
CA LEU A 978 -10.22 -8.99 -8.79
C LEU A 978 -10.37 -9.40 -7.31
N SER A 979 -9.30 -9.28 -6.50
CA SER A 979 -9.37 -9.49 -5.04
C SER A 979 -10.37 -8.54 -4.38
N LEU A 980 -10.40 -7.27 -4.77
CA LEU A 980 -11.36 -6.30 -4.24
C LEU A 980 -12.80 -6.70 -4.60
N ALA A 981 -13.04 -7.09 -5.87
CA ALA A 981 -14.34 -7.53 -6.34
C ALA A 981 -14.82 -8.83 -5.67
N ARG A 982 -13.93 -9.82 -5.47
CA ARG A 982 -14.23 -11.03 -4.68
C ARG A 982 -14.58 -10.67 -3.24
N SER A 983 -13.77 -9.82 -2.61
CA SER A 983 -13.97 -9.40 -1.21
C SER A 983 -15.31 -8.66 -1.01
N ALA A 984 -15.77 -7.95 -2.05
CA ALA A 984 -17.09 -7.30 -2.09
C ALA A 984 -18.25 -8.24 -2.46
N GLY A 985 -17.97 -9.52 -2.77
CA GLY A 985 -18.94 -10.49 -3.25
C GLY A 985 -19.44 -10.24 -4.68
N ILE A 986 -18.75 -9.42 -5.47
CA ILE A 986 -19.13 -9.05 -6.85
C ILE A 986 -18.67 -10.10 -7.86
N LEU A 987 -17.45 -10.61 -7.68
CA LEU A 987 -16.85 -11.64 -8.52
C LEU A 987 -17.05 -13.00 -7.84
N ASP A 988 -17.94 -13.82 -8.38
CA ASP A 988 -18.26 -15.11 -7.78
C ASP A 988 -17.14 -16.14 -7.97
N ALA A 989 -16.83 -16.88 -6.91
CA ALA A 989 -15.82 -17.93 -6.90
C ALA A 989 -16.35 -19.29 -6.43
N ALA A 990 -17.66 -19.44 -6.25
CA ALA A 990 -18.27 -20.63 -5.65
C ALA A 990 -19.23 -21.35 -6.61
N ASP A 991 -20.01 -20.59 -7.37
CA ASP A 991 -21.10 -21.07 -8.20
C ASP A 991 -20.66 -21.20 -9.66
N GLU A 992 -21.01 -22.34 -10.27
CA GLU A 992 -20.74 -22.62 -11.68
C GLU A 992 -21.61 -21.73 -12.58
N VAL A 993 -21.00 -21.16 -13.62
CA VAL A 993 -21.68 -20.51 -14.73
C VAL A 993 -21.68 -21.45 -15.93
N GLU A 994 -22.87 -21.82 -16.41
CA GLU A 994 -23.05 -22.84 -17.47
C GLU A 994 -22.29 -22.48 -18.77
N GLU A 995 -22.25 -21.20 -19.13
CA GLU A 995 -21.56 -20.70 -20.33
C GLU A 995 -20.04 -20.89 -20.28
N TYR A 996 -19.44 -20.87 -19.09
CA TYR A 996 -18.01 -21.04 -18.89
C TYR A 996 -17.63 -22.48 -18.53
N GLY A 997 -18.54 -23.23 -17.87
CA GLY A 997 -18.24 -24.52 -17.24
C GLY A 997 -17.33 -24.39 -16.01
N SER A 998 -17.26 -23.19 -15.44
CA SER A 998 -16.42 -22.79 -14.32
C SER A 998 -17.11 -21.69 -13.51
N THR A 999 -16.53 -21.27 -12.39
CA THR A 999 -16.93 -20.03 -11.71
C THR A 999 -16.46 -18.80 -12.50
N GLN A 1000 -17.01 -17.61 -12.19
CA GLN A 1000 -16.55 -16.35 -12.82
C GLN A 1000 -15.08 -16.06 -12.51
N ASN A 1001 -14.65 -16.24 -11.26
CA ASN A 1001 -13.25 -16.08 -10.87
C ASN A 1001 -12.34 -17.03 -11.67
N GLN A 1002 -12.74 -18.29 -11.79
CA GLN A 1002 -11.92 -19.29 -12.46
C GLN A 1002 -11.87 -19.08 -13.97
N PHE A 1003 -12.95 -18.58 -14.59
CA PHE A 1003 -12.93 -18.15 -15.99
C PHE A 1003 -11.87 -17.07 -16.25
N LEU A 1004 -11.74 -16.09 -15.35
CA LEU A 1004 -10.70 -15.05 -15.45
C LEU A 1004 -9.29 -15.62 -15.27
N ASN A 1005 -9.10 -16.56 -14.35
CA ASN A 1005 -7.82 -17.23 -14.13
C ASN A 1005 -7.38 -18.08 -15.33
N GLU A 1006 -8.29 -18.91 -15.86
CA GLU A 1006 -8.05 -19.78 -17.02
C GLU A 1006 -7.73 -19.00 -18.30
N ASN A 1007 -8.21 -17.75 -18.41
CA ASN A 1007 -7.89 -16.82 -19.50
C ASN A 1007 -6.77 -15.81 -19.15
N PHE A 1008 -5.98 -16.09 -18.11
CA PHE A 1008 -4.78 -15.32 -17.74
C PHE A 1008 -5.03 -13.83 -17.44
N VAL A 1009 -6.27 -13.46 -17.07
CA VAL A 1009 -6.63 -12.07 -16.75
C VAL A 1009 -5.94 -11.63 -15.47
N ALA A 1010 -5.89 -12.48 -14.44
CA ALA A 1010 -5.19 -12.18 -13.18
C ALA A 1010 -3.67 -12.02 -13.37
N GLU A 1011 -3.07 -12.78 -14.30
CA GLU A 1011 -1.65 -12.65 -14.66
C GLU A 1011 -1.40 -11.32 -15.38
N GLY A 1012 -2.14 -11.07 -16.46
CA GLY A 1012 -2.14 -9.77 -17.15
C GLY A 1012 -0.84 -9.41 -17.87
N ILE A 1013 0.02 -10.38 -18.22
CA ILE A 1013 1.33 -10.13 -18.83
C ILE A 1013 1.32 -10.49 -20.32
N TYR A 1014 1.28 -9.46 -21.18
CA TYR A 1014 1.15 -9.62 -22.63
C TYR A 1014 2.33 -10.36 -23.31
N TRP A 1015 3.56 -10.18 -22.82
CA TRP A 1015 4.76 -10.71 -23.49
C TRP A 1015 4.97 -12.21 -23.27
N LEU A 1016 4.18 -12.84 -22.40
CA LEU A 1016 4.13 -14.29 -22.25
C LEU A 1016 3.40 -14.98 -23.41
N ASN A 1017 2.73 -14.22 -24.29
CA ASN A 1017 2.05 -14.73 -25.48
C ASN A 1017 1.11 -15.92 -25.20
N ARG A 1018 0.29 -15.80 -24.13
CA ARG A 1018 -0.69 -16.82 -23.73
C ARG A 1018 -1.70 -17.16 -24.83
N PHE A 1019 -1.89 -16.24 -25.78
CA PHE A 1019 -2.74 -16.41 -26.96
C PHE A 1019 -1.88 -16.35 -28.24
N PRO A 1020 -1.33 -17.46 -28.74
CA PRO A 1020 -0.42 -17.45 -29.88
C PRO A 1020 -1.01 -16.92 -31.19
N GLU A 1021 -2.34 -16.99 -31.35
CA GLU A 1021 -3.06 -16.42 -32.50
C GLU A 1021 -3.12 -14.88 -32.44
N TYR A 1022 -2.98 -14.31 -31.24
CA TYR A 1022 -3.00 -12.88 -30.94
C TYR A 1022 -1.70 -12.49 -30.18
N PRO A 1023 -0.52 -12.57 -30.84
CA PRO A 1023 0.75 -12.41 -30.15
C PRO A 1023 0.94 -11.01 -29.56
N GLY A 1024 1.48 -10.96 -28.34
CA GLY A 1024 1.75 -9.72 -27.61
C GLY A 1024 0.49 -9.02 -27.12
N THR A 1025 -0.60 -9.74 -26.92
CA THR A 1025 -1.88 -9.22 -26.44
C THR A 1025 -2.38 -9.93 -25.17
N ILE A 1026 -3.34 -9.30 -24.50
CA ILE A 1026 -4.08 -9.84 -23.35
C ILE A 1026 -5.54 -10.12 -23.75
N PHE A 1027 -6.25 -10.88 -22.92
CA PHE A 1027 -7.66 -11.26 -23.14
C PHE A 1027 -8.63 -10.15 -22.73
N ASP A 1028 -9.69 -9.95 -23.53
CA ASP A 1028 -10.82 -9.09 -23.18
C ASP A 1028 -12.01 -9.93 -22.64
N PRO A 1029 -12.20 -10.03 -21.32
CA PRO A 1029 -13.29 -10.80 -20.73
C PRO A 1029 -14.66 -10.09 -20.78
N ASP A 1030 -14.70 -8.77 -20.93
CA ASP A 1030 -15.95 -7.99 -20.84
C ASP A 1030 -16.44 -7.48 -22.19
N ASP A 1031 -15.57 -7.41 -23.21
CA ASP A 1031 -15.88 -6.96 -24.58
C ASP A 1031 -16.80 -5.71 -24.55
N LEU A 1032 -16.38 -4.68 -23.79
CA LEU A 1032 -17.21 -3.49 -23.54
C LEU A 1032 -17.38 -2.63 -24.79
N ASP A 1033 -16.45 -2.72 -25.71
CA ASP A 1033 -16.45 -2.07 -27.01
C ASP A 1033 -17.23 -2.86 -28.07
N GLY A 1034 -17.53 -4.15 -27.85
CA GLY A 1034 -18.28 -4.98 -28.79
C GLY A 1034 -17.50 -5.33 -30.06
N GLY A 1035 -16.18 -5.54 -29.93
CA GLY A 1035 -15.26 -5.81 -31.04
C GLY A 1035 -14.99 -4.60 -31.95
N HIS A 1036 -15.09 -3.38 -31.40
CA HIS A 1036 -14.83 -2.12 -32.12
C HIS A 1036 -13.44 -1.53 -31.84
N PHE A 1037 -12.69 -2.12 -30.91
CA PHE A 1037 -11.36 -1.71 -30.53
C PHE A 1037 -10.38 -1.91 -31.68
N TYR A 1038 -9.62 -0.85 -32.01
CA TYR A 1038 -8.43 -0.96 -32.83
C TYR A 1038 -7.24 -0.33 -32.13
N THR A 1039 -6.05 -0.86 -32.42
CA THR A 1039 -4.80 -0.29 -31.91
C THR A 1039 -4.00 0.38 -33.03
N PRO A 1040 -3.56 1.63 -32.86
CA PRO A 1040 -2.63 2.28 -33.80
C PRO A 1040 -1.32 1.49 -34.03
N ARG A 1041 -0.98 0.56 -33.14
CA ARG A 1041 0.21 -0.32 -33.27
C ARG A 1041 0.03 -1.40 -34.34
N LEU A 1042 -1.21 -1.77 -34.64
CA LEU A 1042 -1.56 -2.82 -35.61
C LEU A 1042 -2.64 -2.26 -36.56
N PRO A 1043 -2.34 -1.24 -37.38
CA PRO A 1043 -3.34 -0.51 -38.16
C PRO A 1043 -4.07 -1.35 -39.22
N ASP A 1044 -3.50 -2.49 -39.60
CA ASP A 1044 -4.10 -3.44 -40.55
C ASP A 1044 -4.85 -4.59 -39.87
N ASN A 1045 -4.84 -4.66 -38.53
CA ASN A 1045 -5.55 -5.71 -37.78
C ASN A 1045 -6.84 -5.14 -37.16
N MET A 1046 -7.97 -5.58 -37.69
CA MET A 1046 -9.31 -5.17 -37.25
C MET A 1046 -9.84 -6.01 -36.07
N ASP A 1047 -9.14 -7.08 -35.69
CA ASP A 1047 -9.45 -7.96 -34.56
C ASP A 1047 -8.13 -8.20 -33.80
N PRO A 1048 -7.67 -7.21 -33.03
CA PRO A 1048 -6.32 -7.23 -32.48
C PRO A 1048 -6.18 -8.06 -31.21
N ASN A 1049 -7.26 -8.50 -30.57
CA ASN A 1049 -7.25 -9.17 -29.28
C ASN A 1049 -8.23 -10.36 -29.21
N PRO A 1050 -7.95 -11.35 -28.35
CA PRO A 1050 -8.89 -12.43 -28.09
C PRO A 1050 -9.99 -11.96 -27.14
N ASP A 1051 -11.24 -12.08 -27.57
CA ASP A 1051 -12.43 -11.66 -26.83
C ASP A 1051 -13.20 -12.84 -26.24
N ALA A 1052 -13.88 -12.60 -25.12
CA ALA A 1052 -14.81 -13.57 -24.56
C ALA A 1052 -16.03 -13.77 -25.47
N ALA A 1053 -16.31 -15.03 -25.80
CA ALA A 1053 -17.53 -15.38 -26.54
C ALA A 1053 -18.83 -15.04 -25.77
N TYR A 1054 -18.74 -15.09 -24.44
CA TYR A 1054 -19.79 -14.66 -23.51
C TYR A 1054 -19.16 -13.66 -22.54
N PRO A 1055 -19.47 -12.36 -22.66
CA PRO A 1055 -18.90 -11.34 -21.78
C PRO A 1055 -19.21 -11.57 -20.30
N LEU A 1056 -18.20 -11.42 -19.44
CA LEU A 1056 -18.32 -11.67 -17.99
C LEU A 1056 -19.20 -10.62 -17.30
N ARG A 1057 -18.82 -9.34 -17.38
CA ARG A 1057 -19.54 -8.17 -16.86
C ARG A 1057 -20.17 -8.40 -15.49
N ALA A 1058 -19.38 -8.96 -14.56
CA ALA A 1058 -19.87 -9.45 -13.27
C ALA A 1058 -20.65 -8.37 -12.51
N THR A 1059 -21.85 -8.74 -12.06
CA THR A 1059 -22.84 -7.80 -11.53
C THR A 1059 -23.68 -8.49 -10.47
N VAL A 1060 -23.83 -7.84 -9.31
CA VAL A 1060 -24.68 -8.28 -8.20
C VAL A 1060 -25.78 -7.25 -7.98
N HIS A 1061 -27.01 -7.74 -7.96
CA HIS A 1061 -28.19 -6.94 -7.63
C HIS A 1061 -28.58 -7.18 -6.17
N THR A 1062 -28.69 -6.11 -5.41
CA THR A 1062 -29.17 -6.12 -4.02
C THR A 1062 -30.48 -5.34 -3.91
N ASP A 1063 -31.13 -5.40 -2.75
CA ASP A 1063 -32.34 -4.62 -2.48
C ASP A 1063 -32.11 -3.10 -2.54
N GLN A 1064 -30.85 -2.65 -2.47
CA GLN A 1064 -30.47 -1.23 -2.42
C GLN A 1064 -29.86 -0.73 -3.73
N GLY A 1065 -29.49 -1.60 -4.68
CA GLY A 1065 -28.86 -1.20 -5.95
C GLY A 1065 -27.96 -2.28 -6.56
N ILE A 1066 -26.94 -1.84 -7.28
CA ILE A 1066 -26.05 -2.65 -8.12
C ILE A 1066 -24.60 -2.45 -7.67
N SER A 1067 -23.90 -3.56 -7.44
CA SER A 1067 -22.45 -3.58 -7.39
C SER A 1067 -21.91 -4.40 -8.56
N ALA A 1068 -20.83 -3.96 -9.19
CA ALA A 1068 -20.34 -4.55 -10.43
C ALA A 1068 -18.82 -4.46 -10.57
N LEU A 1069 -18.26 -5.36 -11.37
CA LEU A 1069 -16.88 -5.36 -11.84
C LEU A 1069 -16.88 -5.07 -13.34
N ARG A 1070 -16.06 -4.12 -13.78
CA ARG A 1070 -15.83 -3.84 -15.19
C ARG A 1070 -14.34 -3.85 -15.50
N LEU A 1071 -13.99 -4.50 -16.61
CA LEU A 1071 -12.63 -4.76 -17.01
C LEU A 1071 -12.35 -4.13 -18.39
N PRO A 1072 -12.14 -2.80 -18.48
CA PRO A 1072 -11.97 -2.14 -19.78
C PRO A 1072 -10.65 -2.54 -20.45
N TYR A 1073 -10.74 -2.82 -21.75
CA TYR A 1073 -9.60 -3.06 -22.64
C TYR A 1073 -9.06 -1.76 -23.21
N LEU A 1074 -8.04 -1.21 -22.54
CA LEU A 1074 -7.47 0.08 -22.91
C LEU A 1074 -6.35 -0.06 -23.96
N ASP A 1075 -5.48 -1.06 -23.81
CA ASP A 1075 -4.35 -1.30 -24.70
C ASP A 1075 -4.04 -2.80 -24.75
N THR A 1076 -3.67 -3.29 -25.93
CA THR A 1076 -3.23 -4.69 -26.14
C THR A 1076 -2.17 -5.19 -25.14
N ARG A 1077 -1.35 -4.31 -24.59
CA ARG A 1077 -0.26 -4.63 -23.66
C ARG A 1077 -0.58 -4.27 -22.21
N GLY A 1078 -1.82 -3.85 -21.95
CA GLY A 1078 -2.27 -3.28 -20.69
C GLY A 1078 -1.99 -1.79 -20.56
N GLU A 1079 -2.81 -1.13 -19.74
CA GLU A 1079 -2.70 0.30 -19.41
C GLU A 1079 -3.17 0.50 -17.95
N HIS A 1080 -2.52 1.40 -17.22
CA HIS A 1080 -2.78 1.54 -15.78
C HIS A 1080 -4.15 2.14 -15.49
N THR A 1081 -4.52 3.29 -16.06
CA THR A 1081 -5.79 3.98 -15.75
C THR A 1081 -6.44 4.52 -17.01
N PHE A 1082 -7.76 4.72 -16.97
CA PHE A 1082 -8.43 5.60 -17.94
C PHE A 1082 -8.50 7.00 -17.34
N ASN A 1083 -8.10 8.04 -18.07
CA ASN A 1083 -8.08 9.41 -17.53
C ASN A 1083 -8.90 10.39 -18.38
N ILE A 1084 -8.68 10.37 -19.69
CA ILE A 1084 -9.02 11.47 -20.60
C ILE A 1084 -9.57 10.88 -21.90
N PRO A 1085 -10.47 11.59 -22.60
CA PRO A 1085 -11.02 11.15 -23.87
C PRO A 1085 -9.94 10.83 -24.91
N ARG A 1086 -10.05 9.67 -25.56
CA ARG A 1086 -9.13 9.20 -26.60
C ARG A 1086 -9.90 8.77 -27.85
N THR A 1087 -9.67 9.49 -28.94
CA THR A 1087 -10.38 9.24 -30.22
C THR A 1087 -9.54 8.44 -31.22
N ASP A 1088 -8.35 8.00 -30.83
CA ASP A 1088 -7.39 7.29 -31.70
C ASP A 1088 -7.53 5.76 -31.69
N ARG A 1089 -8.60 5.22 -31.10
CA ARG A 1089 -8.80 3.76 -30.89
C ARG A 1089 -10.14 3.21 -31.40
N GLY A 1090 -10.94 4.04 -32.07
CA GLY A 1090 -12.18 3.64 -32.76
C GLY A 1090 -13.39 3.55 -31.86
N PHE A 1091 -13.19 2.95 -30.70
CA PHE A 1091 -14.06 3.08 -29.56
C PHE A 1091 -13.36 3.93 -28.49
N ASP A 1092 -13.97 5.03 -28.05
CA ASP A 1092 -13.39 5.85 -26.96
C ASP A 1092 -13.74 5.24 -25.59
N ILE A 1093 -13.04 4.14 -25.28
CA ILE A 1093 -13.21 3.40 -24.03
C ILE A 1093 -12.99 4.28 -22.79
N SER A 1094 -12.12 5.30 -22.85
CA SER A 1094 -11.92 6.23 -21.73
C SER A 1094 -13.16 7.07 -21.47
N THR A 1095 -13.73 7.66 -22.53
CA THR A 1095 -14.98 8.43 -22.43
C THR A 1095 -16.14 7.54 -22.00
N PHE A 1096 -16.25 6.33 -22.56
CA PHE A 1096 -17.22 5.31 -22.15
C PHE A 1096 -17.14 5.03 -20.64
N MET A 1097 -15.94 4.72 -20.12
CA MET A 1097 -15.75 4.41 -18.71
C MET A 1097 -16.08 5.59 -17.80
N THR A 1098 -15.63 6.81 -18.13
CA THR A 1098 -15.98 7.99 -17.32
C THR A 1098 -17.48 8.27 -17.34
N ASN A 1099 -18.15 8.09 -18.48
CA ASN A 1099 -19.60 8.24 -18.59
C ASN A 1099 -20.35 7.15 -17.82
N GLN A 1100 -19.85 5.91 -17.82
CA GLN A 1100 -20.43 4.80 -17.07
C GLN A 1100 -20.34 5.05 -15.57
N VAL A 1101 -19.16 5.46 -15.09
CA VAL A 1101 -18.94 5.86 -13.69
C VAL A 1101 -19.84 7.04 -13.31
N GLY A 1102 -19.91 8.07 -14.14
CA GLY A 1102 -20.79 9.23 -13.92
C GLY A 1102 -22.27 8.86 -13.88
N TRP A 1103 -22.75 8.01 -14.79
CA TRP A 1103 -24.13 7.51 -14.83
C TRP A 1103 -24.46 6.68 -13.59
N PHE A 1104 -23.57 5.77 -13.21
CA PHE A 1104 -23.71 4.94 -12.02
C PHE A 1104 -23.84 5.79 -10.75
N MET A 1105 -22.94 6.76 -10.58
CA MET A 1105 -22.95 7.69 -9.45
C MET A 1105 -24.17 8.62 -9.45
N ALA A 1106 -24.58 9.14 -10.61
CA ALA A 1106 -25.77 9.99 -10.76
C ALA A 1106 -27.06 9.26 -10.40
N ASN A 1107 -27.07 7.93 -10.51
CA ASN A 1107 -28.18 7.07 -10.10
C ASN A 1107 -27.96 6.44 -8.72
N TYR A 1108 -26.98 6.92 -7.95
CA TYR A 1108 -26.63 6.41 -6.61
C TYR A 1108 -26.41 4.90 -6.60
N GLY A 1109 -25.87 4.36 -7.70
CA GLY A 1109 -25.58 2.95 -7.93
C GLY A 1109 -26.79 2.05 -8.15
N THR A 1110 -27.98 2.63 -8.36
CA THR A 1110 -29.20 1.84 -8.68
C THR A 1110 -29.33 1.49 -10.16
N GLN A 1111 -28.52 2.10 -11.03
CA GLN A 1111 -28.48 1.84 -12.46
C GLN A 1111 -27.03 1.76 -12.94
N LEU A 1112 -26.78 0.85 -13.88
CA LEU A 1112 -25.54 0.69 -14.61
C LEU A 1112 -25.89 0.41 -16.07
N SER A 1113 -25.11 0.93 -17.01
CA SER A 1113 -25.31 0.72 -18.44
C SER A 1113 -23.99 0.37 -19.10
N ASP A 1114 -24.01 -0.65 -19.96
CA ASP A 1114 -22.89 -1.07 -20.80
C ASP A 1114 -23.19 -0.75 -22.28
N ASP A 1115 -24.06 0.22 -22.56
CA ASP A 1115 -24.44 0.59 -23.92
C ASP A 1115 -23.29 1.34 -24.62
N PRO A 1116 -22.81 0.89 -25.79
CA PRO A 1116 -21.72 1.54 -26.53
C PRO A 1116 -21.94 3.02 -26.81
N CYS A 1117 -23.20 3.51 -26.84
CA CYS A 1117 -23.52 4.94 -27.01
C CYS A 1117 -22.81 5.84 -25.99
N MET A 1118 -22.35 5.29 -24.86
CA MET A 1118 -21.67 6.00 -23.79
C MET A 1118 -20.26 6.46 -24.17
N GLU A 1119 -19.68 6.02 -25.29
CA GLU A 1119 -18.37 6.52 -25.76
C GLU A 1119 -18.40 7.99 -26.20
N ALA A 1120 -19.58 8.54 -26.49
CA ALA A 1120 -19.74 9.94 -26.85
C ALA A 1120 -19.78 10.83 -25.60
N LEU A 1121 -19.02 11.94 -25.60
CA LEU A 1121 -18.88 12.83 -24.44
C LEU A 1121 -20.23 13.24 -23.81
N PHE A 1122 -21.22 13.62 -24.62
CA PHE A 1122 -22.55 14.04 -24.16
C PHE A 1122 -23.63 12.97 -24.32
N MET A 1123 -23.26 11.74 -24.71
CA MET A 1123 -24.18 10.60 -24.77
C MET A 1123 -25.44 10.86 -25.63
N GLU A 1124 -25.30 11.63 -26.71
CA GLU A 1124 -26.41 12.11 -27.54
C GLU A 1124 -27.23 10.97 -28.20
N GLU A 1125 -26.60 9.82 -28.40
CA GLU A 1125 -27.23 8.62 -28.97
C GLU A 1125 -27.82 7.68 -27.91
N CYS A 1126 -27.64 7.98 -26.62
CA CYS A 1126 -28.16 7.17 -25.54
C CYS A 1126 -29.62 7.51 -25.23
N ASP A 1127 -30.58 6.65 -25.62
CA ASP A 1127 -32.02 6.87 -25.43
C ASP A 1127 -32.43 7.09 -23.95
N PHE A 1128 -31.60 6.70 -22.99
CA PHE A 1128 -31.84 6.82 -21.55
C PHE A 1128 -31.29 8.09 -20.91
N PHE A 1129 -30.53 8.90 -21.65
CA PHE A 1129 -29.93 10.14 -21.14
C PHE A 1129 -30.04 11.27 -22.16
N ASP A 1130 -30.49 12.43 -21.70
CA ASP A 1130 -30.47 13.67 -22.48
C ASP A 1130 -29.96 14.78 -21.57
N VAL A 1131 -28.82 15.38 -21.93
CA VAL A 1131 -28.17 16.38 -21.07
C VAL A 1131 -29.11 17.53 -20.73
N GLU A 1132 -29.98 17.96 -21.64
CA GLU A 1132 -30.87 19.11 -21.41
C GLU A 1132 -32.10 18.81 -20.54
N SER A 1133 -32.48 17.53 -20.38
CA SER A 1133 -33.70 17.14 -19.64
C SER A 1133 -33.49 16.11 -18.53
N PHE A 1134 -32.28 15.56 -18.37
CA PHE A 1134 -31.97 14.61 -17.32
C PHE A 1134 -32.24 15.19 -15.94
N THR A 1135 -32.90 14.40 -15.10
CA THR A 1135 -33.15 14.72 -13.69
C THR A 1135 -32.68 13.52 -12.87
N PRO A 1136 -31.74 13.70 -11.92
CA PRO A 1136 -31.32 12.63 -11.03
C PRO A 1136 -32.50 12.02 -10.26
N PRO A 1137 -32.47 10.71 -9.94
CA PRO A 1137 -33.50 10.11 -9.11
C PRO A 1137 -33.52 10.74 -7.72
N THR A 1138 -34.68 10.73 -7.07
CA THR A 1138 -34.76 11.05 -5.63
C THR A 1138 -34.38 9.81 -4.82
N ILE A 1139 -33.54 9.95 -3.80
CA ILE A 1139 -33.27 8.88 -2.83
C ILE A 1139 -34.58 8.48 -2.14
N LYS A 1140 -34.77 7.19 -1.90
CA LYS A 1140 -35.95 6.63 -1.22
C LYS A 1140 -35.69 6.30 0.24
#